data_AF-A0A9P6GUC8-F1
#
_entry.id   AF-A0A9P6GUC8-F1
#
_cell.length_a   1.000
_cell.length_b   1.000
_cell.length_c   1.000
_cell.angle_alpha   90.00
_cell.angle_beta   90.00
_cell.angle_gamma   90.00
#
_symmetry.space_group_name_H-M   'P 1'
#
loop_
_entity.id
_entity.type
_entity.pdbx_description
1 polymer ?
#
loop_
_entity_poly.entity_id
_entity_poly.type
_entity_poly.pdbx_seq_one_letter_code
_entity_poly.pdbx_strand_id
1 'polypeptide(L)'
;MEDEAQQPKKRSFRQSFRQPKKPASNGAEGHFSGLGAKLMGKMGWKKGEGLGASGDGIATPIEVKLRNTKGGVGAVSELSEQQKKEARRRAKKDAEERGEVYVESSEEERQRRKRRKVGGGKDTGTGTSTPSSTPRPKKTIYDLKAAGFQVPRQLQSIVDATGTQVKTSSLSLRGEQPAFQTSLAGKVQRELAAFADAAEAVESDAQNIELETERLEAELKAVERDAAELEDIRSRIEELPSKEWPQLIGRLKNLRKAYPSRNFEKEAIAAIRPTFEKRIVGWDPATDTLEDLAKSLEDLSMGESSSGNSTIPSRDVGRVVLAPIYPRNEQISRRSTTPYETLMLAWFSHLQTAMVHSFQPDSPSASSFLRTIDAWFPVLPAFIKTRISKQIKLRCSAAIDSWNVRKAIKHRETPLPQWIFDFLPYYPDMFSACKSKMRTVVEIWPLHRGVIPGIQLWRKAFPGPVDHMLVKHLLPRLAEHLRSLEIDPADQKLDVVSATTAWKPFFSSKVIAELLHSAFFPNFFGVLHSWCSYAEAQYAEIGTWVQWWKDDALGEYLAELESGWIQAYNLINAALDLVGLTGDGEDAAMGDLALPTVEPERVAPTPAPAPASAPSKKPAPVPASASAPAPRDAHDVSFKDYVDAWCAEHDLLLMPLRRKDETTGMALFRIAASAVGAGGLVVHFQGDTVFAQDKKDRSVWDPVGLDEGLVGRAEGR
;
A
#
# COMPACT_ATOMS: atom_id res chain seq x y z
N MET A 1 -34.22 63.66 16.17
CA MET A 1 -33.82 63.26 17.53
C MET A 1 -34.50 61.94 17.79
N GLU A 2 -34.19 60.88 17.03
CA GLU A 2 -32.95 60.08 17.11
C GLU A 2 -32.69 59.61 18.55
N ASP A 3 -33.10 58.38 18.84
CA ASP A 3 -32.23 57.34 19.41
C ASP A 3 -32.97 56.00 19.40
N GLU A 4 -32.77 55.23 18.32
CA GLU A 4 -33.22 53.84 18.22
C GLU A 4 -31.99 52.93 18.39
N ALA A 5 -32.04 52.13 19.46
CA ALA A 5 -30.94 51.31 19.95
C ALA A 5 -30.51 50.21 18.96
N GLN A 6 -29.25 50.26 18.53
CA GLN A 6 -28.59 49.25 17.70
C GLN A 6 -28.25 47.99 18.51
N GLN A 7 -28.77 46.84 18.09
CA GLN A 7 -28.27 45.52 18.51
C GLN A 7 -27.07 45.07 17.63
N PRO A 8 -26.08 44.36 18.19
CA PRO A 8 -24.84 44.02 17.49
C PRO A 8 -25.00 42.85 16.50
N LYS A 9 -24.59 43.06 15.25
CA LYS A 9 -24.51 42.03 14.21
C LYS A 9 -23.44 40.97 14.56
N LYS A 10 -23.87 39.73 14.78
CA LYS A 10 -22.98 38.56 14.87
C LYS A 10 -22.29 38.34 13.52
N ARG A 11 -20.95 38.35 13.52
CA ARG A 11 -20.08 37.97 12.40
C ARG A 11 -20.37 36.53 11.97
N SER A 12 -20.97 36.35 10.79
CA SER A 12 -21.03 35.05 10.14
C SER A 12 -19.67 34.79 9.47
N PHE A 13 -18.89 33.86 10.04
CA PHE A 13 -17.74 33.28 9.36
C PHE A 13 -18.26 32.31 8.30
N ARG A 14 -18.70 32.85 7.16
CA ARG A 14 -19.05 32.07 5.97
C ARG A 14 -17.81 32.00 5.10
N GLN A 15 -17.06 30.90 5.23
CA GLN A 15 -15.97 30.56 4.32
C GLN A 15 -16.60 30.36 2.93
N SER A 16 -16.53 31.39 2.09
CA SER A 16 -16.96 31.30 0.70
C SER A 16 -16.02 30.32 0.00
N PHE A 17 -16.54 29.15 -0.37
CA PHE A 17 -15.85 28.26 -1.30
C PHE A 17 -15.57 29.06 -2.58
N ARG A 18 -14.28 29.30 -2.84
CA ARG A 18 -13.79 29.82 -4.12
C ARG A 18 -14.31 28.87 -5.19
N GLN A 19 -15.30 29.31 -5.97
CA GLN A 19 -15.62 28.64 -7.22
C GLN A 19 -14.35 28.65 -8.09
N PRO A 20 -13.92 27.51 -8.65
CA PRO A 20 -12.88 27.54 -9.66
C PRO A 20 -13.42 28.35 -10.83
N LYS A 21 -12.77 29.48 -11.12
CA LYS A 21 -13.03 30.26 -12.32
C LYS A 21 -12.92 29.32 -13.52
N LYS A 22 -13.96 29.29 -14.38
CA LYS A 22 -13.82 28.76 -15.74
C LYS A 22 -12.57 29.40 -16.37
N PRO A 23 -11.66 28.64 -17.00
CA PRO A 23 -10.59 29.27 -17.74
C PRO A 23 -11.25 30.08 -18.86
N ALA A 24 -11.10 31.40 -18.79
CA ALA A 24 -11.32 32.25 -19.94
C ALA A 24 -10.37 31.75 -21.03
N SER A 25 -10.92 31.41 -22.19
CA SER A 25 -10.14 31.16 -23.40
C SER A 25 -9.52 32.49 -23.85
N ASN A 26 -8.46 32.89 -23.16
CA ASN A 26 -7.52 33.84 -23.72
C ASN A 26 -6.74 33.03 -24.76
N GLY A 27 -6.88 33.43 -26.03
CA GLY A 27 -6.01 32.98 -27.11
C GLY A 27 -4.57 33.23 -26.70
N ALA A 28 -3.89 32.18 -26.27
CA ALA A 28 -2.47 32.21 -26.03
C ALA A 28 -1.79 32.13 -27.40
N GLU A 29 -1.44 33.30 -27.96
CA GLU A 29 -0.33 33.37 -28.90
C GLU A 29 0.93 32.90 -28.16
N GLY A 30 1.16 31.59 -28.17
CA GLY A 30 2.35 30.98 -27.61
C GLY A 30 3.56 31.50 -28.38
N HIS A 31 4.35 32.37 -27.75
CA HIS A 31 5.66 32.75 -28.26
C HIS A 31 6.58 31.53 -28.25
N PHE A 32 6.72 30.87 -29.40
CA PHE A 32 7.69 29.80 -29.65
C PHE A 32 9.11 30.40 -29.73
N SER A 33 9.76 30.64 -28.58
CA SER A 33 11.12 31.25 -28.50
C SER A 33 12.20 30.35 -27.90
N GLY A 34 11.95 29.03 -27.84
CA GLY A 34 12.90 28.04 -27.29
C GLY A 34 14.05 27.67 -28.23
N LEU A 35 15.07 26.98 -27.68
CA LEU A 35 16.26 26.52 -28.41
C LEU A 35 15.91 25.71 -29.69
N GLY A 36 14.85 24.90 -29.62
CA GLY A 36 14.32 24.16 -30.77
C GLY A 36 13.78 25.05 -31.90
N ALA A 37 13.16 26.19 -31.58
CA ALA A 37 12.71 27.16 -32.60
C ALA A 37 13.89 27.80 -33.33
N LYS A 38 14.98 28.10 -32.61
CA LYS A 38 16.23 28.60 -33.20
C LYS A 38 16.93 27.55 -34.08
N LEU A 39 16.91 26.27 -33.68
CA LEU A 39 17.45 25.17 -34.48
C LEU A 39 16.62 24.95 -35.77
N MET A 40 15.29 24.93 -35.66
CA MET A 40 14.40 24.78 -36.81
C MET A 40 14.47 25.98 -37.76
N GLY A 41 14.62 27.20 -37.23
CA GLY A 41 14.87 28.39 -38.04
C GLY A 41 16.18 28.31 -38.83
N LYS A 42 17.24 27.74 -38.26
CA LYS A 42 18.50 27.46 -38.98
C LYS A 42 18.34 26.41 -40.08
N MET A 43 17.36 25.52 -39.96
CA MET A 43 17.01 24.49 -40.95
C MET A 43 15.90 24.94 -41.93
N GLY A 44 15.61 26.25 -41.99
CA GLY A 44 14.73 26.83 -43.02
C GLY A 44 13.25 27.02 -42.61
N TRP A 45 12.85 26.66 -41.39
CA TRP A 45 11.47 26.84 -40.93
C TRP A 45 11.17 28.29 -40.52
N LYS A 46 10.03 28.85 -40.97
CA LYS A 46 9.55 30.20 -40.63
C LYS A 46 8.33 30.17 -39.71
N LYS A 47 8.26 31.10 -38.76
CA LYS A 47 7.15 31.21 -37.79
C LYS A 47 5.85 31.53 -38.53
N GLY A 48 4.88 30.62 -38.46
CA GLY A 48 3.58 30.71 -39.17
C GLY A 48 3.44 29.72 -40.33
N GLU A 49 4.52 29.05 -40.74
CA GLU A 49 4.51 27.97 -41.73
C GLU A 49 4.49 26.59 -41.07
N GLY A 50 4.02 25.60 -41.83
CA GLY A 50 4.06 24.20 -41.43
C GLY A 50 5.48 23.69 -41.27
N LEU A 51 5.68 22.69 -40.42
CA LEU A 51 6.98 22.03 -40.27
C LEU A 51 7.28 21.12 -41.48
N GLY A 52 8.50 21.19 -42.04
CA GLY A 52 8.96 20.38 -43.19
C GLY A 52 9.65 21.22 -44.26
N ALA A 53 10.44 20.61 -45.15
CA ALA A 53 11.19 21.31 -46.20
C ALA A 53 10.28 22.06 -47.19
N SER A 54 9.09 21.51 -47.46
CA SER A 54 8.02 22.13 -48.27
C SER A 54 6.97 22.88 -47.43
N GLY A 55 7.11 22.86 -46.10
CA GLY A 55 6.16 23.48 -45.17
C GLY A 55 4.80 22.76 -45.04
N ASP A 56 4.75 21.45 -45.32
CA ASP A 56 3.54 20.62 -45.35
C ASP A 56 2.90 20.36 -43.98
N GLY A 57 3.64 20.60 -42.90
CA GLY A 57 3.15 20.41 -41.55
C GLY A 57 1.96 21.31 -41.18
N ILE A 58 1.20 20.86 -40.19
CA ILE A 58 0.06 21.60 -39.64
C ILE A 58 0.60 22.80 -38.84
N ALA A 59 0.26 24.03 -39.24
CA ALA A 59 0.78 25.25 -38.60
C ALA A 59 0.05 25.65 -37.31
N THR A 60 -1.25 25.34 -37.20
CA THR A 60 -2.06 25.63 -36.01
C THR A 60 -2.35 24.34 -35.25
N PRO A 61 -2.08 24.25 -33.94
CA PRO A 61 -2.40 23.07 -33.14
C PRO A 61 -3.87 22.64 -33.31
N ILE A 62 -4.09 21.32 -33.39
CA ILE A 62 -5.41 20.74 -33.62
C ILE A 62 -6.31 21.03 -32.41
N GLU A 63 -7.36 21.84 -32.58
CA GLU A 63 -8.34 22.08 -31.53
C GLU A 63 -9.37 20.94 -31.49
N VAL A 64 -9.59 20.38 -30.30
CA VAL A 64 -10.61 19.35 -30.07
C VAL A 64 -11.96 20.04 -29.80
N LYS A 65 -12.88 19.97 -30.77
CA LYS A 65 -14.27 20.45 -30.60
C LYS A 65 -15.16 19.31 -30.09
N LEU A 66 -15.75 19.48 -28.90
CA LEU A 66 -16.74 18.57 -28.34
C LEU A 66 -18.05 18.66 -29.14
N ARG A 67 -18.60 17.50 -29.55
CA ARG A 67 -19.91 17.42 -30.22
C ARG A 67 -21.03 17.53 -29.17
N ASN A 68 -22.10 18.27 -29.49
CA ASN A 68 -23.29 18.31 -28.65
C ASN A 68 -24.02 16.96 -28.70
N THR A 69 -24.37 16.42 -27.53
CA THR A 69 -24.87 15.05 -27.32
C THR A 69 -26.23 14.72 -27.95
N LYS A 70 -26.94 15.70 -28.52
CA LYS A 70 -28.29 15.54 -29.11
C LYS A 70 -28.38 15.87 -30.61
N GLY A 71 -27.27 16.05 -31.31
CA GLY A 71 -27.26 16.34 -32.74
C GLY A 71 -26.95 15.10 -33.58
N GLY A 72 -27.81 14.80 -34.58
CA GLY A 72 -27.54 13.76 -35.57
C GLY A 72 -26.29 14.06 -36.41
N VAL A 73 -25.71 13.04 -37.05
CA VAL A 73 -24.40 13.09 -37.73
C VAL A 73 -24.31 14.19 -38.80
N GLY A 74 -25.43 14.59 -39.42
CA GLY A 74 -25.50 15.67 -40.42
C GLY A 74 -25.74 17.09 -39.88
N ALA A 75 -26.02 17.28 -38.60
CA ALA A 75 -26.36 18.60 -38.03
C ALA A 75 -25.14 19.51 -37.79
N VAL A 76 -23.94 18.93 -37.74
CA VAL A 76 -22.68 19.65 -37.51
C VAL A 76 -21.74 19.35 -38.66
N SER A 77 -21.23 20.37 -39.36
CA SER A 77 -20.30 20.15 -40.47
C SER A 77 -19.04 19.44 -39.97
N GLU A 78 -18.76 18.25 -40.48
CA GLU A 78 -17.66 17.38 -40.03
C GLU A 78 -16.27 17.98 -40.26
N LEU A 79 -16.13 18.94 -41.19
CA LEU A 79 -14.91 19.72 -41.37
C LEU A 79 -14.86 20.92 -40.41
N SER A 80 -13.87 20.94 -39.53
CA SER A 80 -13.55 22.12 -38.72
C SER A 80 -13.15 23.30 -39.61
N GLU A 81 -13.49 24.52 -39.22
CA GLU A 81 -13.04 25.73 -39.90
C GLU A 81 -11.51 25.81 -40.01
N GLN A 82 -10.80 25.20 -39.06
CA GLN A 82 -9.34 25.06 -39.10
C GLN A 82 -8.88 24.19 -40.28
N GLN A 83 -9.51 23.02 -40.47
CA GLN A 83 -9.22 22.12 -41.59
C GLN A 83 -9.56 22.77 -42.94
N LYS A 84 -10.64 23.55 -43.01
CA LYS A 84 -10.99 24.31 -44.22
C LYS A 84 -9.95 25.39 -44.55
N LYS A 85 -9.42 26.08 -43.54
CA LYS A 85 -8.36 27.09 -43.72
C LYS A 85 -7.03 26.46 -44.13
N GLU A 86 -6.66 25.34 -43.52
CA GLU A 86 -5.43 24.63 -43.89
C GLU A 86 -5.50 24.04 -45.31
N ALA A 87 -6.64 23.46 -45.70
CA ALA A 87 -6.86 22.98 -47.06
C ALA A 87 -6.79 24.12 -48.10
N ARG A 88 -7.33 25.30 -47.77
CA ARG A 88 -7.19 26.51 -48.62
C ARG A 88 -5.75 26.97 -48.75
N ARG A 89 -4.98 26.95 -47.66
CA ARG A 89 -3.54 27.29 -47.67
C ARG A 89 -2.74 26.34 -48.54
N ARG A 90 -2.97 25.03 -48.43
CA ARG A 90 -2.31 24.00 -49.27
C ARG A 90 -2.67 24.20 -50.74
N ALA A 91 -3.96 24.36 -51.04
CA ALA A 91 -4.42 24.62 -52.40
C ALA A 91 -3.85 25.93 -53.01
N LYS A 92 -3.62 26.96 -52.17
CA LYS A 92 -2.96 28.21 -52.59
C LYS A 92 -1.49 27.99 -52.94
N LYS A 93 -0.74 27.30 -52.08
CA LYS A 93 0.67 26.97 -52.35
C LYS A 93 0.81 26.08 -53.60
N ASP A 94 -0.05 25.07 -53.76
CA ASP A 94 -0.05 24.20 -54.94
C ASP A 94 -0.39 24.97 -56.24
N ALA A 95 -1.19 26.04 -56.16
CA ALA A 95 -1.49 26.91 -57.30
C ALA A 95 -0.31 27.85 -57.63
N GLU A 96 0.35 28.40 -56.60
CA GLU A 96 1.53 29.25 -56.76
C GLU A 96 2.73 28.46 -57.32
N GLU A 97 2.95 27.21 -56.89
CA GLU A 97 4.00 26.32 -57.43
C GLU A 97 3.75 25.92 -58.89
N ARG A 98 2.47 25.88 -59.32
CA ARG A 98 2.08 25.66 -60.72
C ARG A 98 2.10 26.94 -61.57
N GLY A 99 2.49 28.09 -61.00
CA GLY A 99 2.60 29.38 -61.70
C GLY A 99 1.25 30.03 -62.03
N GLU A 100 0.16 29.63 -61.38
CA GLU A 100 -1.19 30.16 -61.58
C GLU A 100 -1.53 31.20 -60.48
N VAL A 101 -2.16 32.33 -60.85
CA VAL A 101 -2.58 33.35 -59.88
C VAL A 101 -3.75 32.80 -59.04
N TYR A 102 -3.50 32.51 -57.75
CA TYR A 102 -4.55 32.11 -56.82
C TYR A 102 -5.46 33.30 -56.48
N VAL A 103 -6.59 33.42 -57.18
CA VAL A 103 -7.59 34.46 -56.94
C VAL A 103 -8.44 34.08 -55.71
N GLU A 104 -8.17 34.70 -54.56
CA GLU A 104 -9.10 34.68 -53.40
C GLU A 104 -10.29 35.60 -53.68
N SER A 105 -11.18 35.20 -54.58
CA SER A 105 -12.44 35.91 -54.79
C SER A 105 -13.64 35.00 -54.55
N SER A 106 -14.38 35.33 -53.49
CA SER A 106 -15.73 34.85 -53.16
C SER A 106 -16.72 34.94 -54.34
N GLU A 107 -16.33 35.57 -55.44
CA GLU A 107 -17.12 35.75 -56.64
C GLU A 107 -16.99 34.59 -57.62
N GLU A 108 -15.83 33.94 -57.69
CA GLU A 108 -15.57 32.84 -58.62
C GLU A 108 -16.19 31.52 -58.14
N GLU A 109 -16.29 31.30 -56.83
CA GLU A 109 -17.04 30.15 -56.27
C GLU A 109 -18.55 30.31 -56.44
N ARG A 110 -19.06 31.57 -56.40
CA ARG A 110 -20.44 31.92 -56.77
C ARG A 110 -20.68 31.73 -58.27
N GLN A 111 -19.70 32.09 -59.11
CA GLN A 111 -19.76 31.85 -60.56
C GLN A 111 -19.60 30.36 -60.91
N ARG A 112 -18.82 29.58 -60.17
CA ARG A 112 -18.67 28.13 -60.35
C ARG A 112 -19.92 27.38 -59.91
N ARG A 113 -20.61 27.84 -58.85
CA ARG A 113 -21.97 27.41 -58.49
C ARG A 113 -22.99 27.80 -59.57
N LYS A 114 -22.89 28.99 -60.18
CA LYS A 114 -23.75 29.38 -61.32
C LYS A 114 -23.43 28.55 -62.59
N ARG A 115 -22.17 28.29 -62.90
CA ARG A 115 -21.72 27.47 -64.06
C ARG A 115 -22.09 26.00 -63.90
N ARG A 116 -21.98 25.42 -62.69
CA ARG A 116 -22.51 24.06 -62.38
C ARG A 116 -24.03 23.96 -62.51
N LYS A 117 -24.75 25.07 -62.35
CA LYS A 117 -26.22 25.12 -62.50
C LYS A 117 -26.67 25.35 -63.95
N VAL A 118 -25.76 25.70 -64.85
CA VAL A 118 -26.06 26.08 -66.25
C VAL A 118 -25.38 25.15 -67.28
N GLY A 119 -24.35 24.40 -66.92
CA GLY A 119 -23.67 23.45 -67.82
C GLY A 119 -23.89 21.99 -67.42
N GLY A 120 -25.02 21.40 -67.83
CA GLY A 120 -25.17 19.94 -67.90
C GLY A 120 -24.46 19.41 -69.14
N GLY A 121 -23.13 19.47 -69.14
CA GLY A 121 -22.26 19.03 -70.23
C GLY A 121 -21.27 17.99 -69.73
N LYS A 122 -21.34 16.81 -70.36
CA LYS A 122 -20.46 15.67 -70.16
C LYS A 122 -19.01 16.09 -70.39
N ASP A 123 -18.16 15.97 -69.37
CA ASP A 123 -16.72 16.14 -69.54
C ASP A 123 -15.98 15.03 -68.79
N THR A 124 -15.13 14.34 -69.54
CA THR A 124 -14.27 13.25 -69.11
C THR A 124 -13.06 13.82 -68.39
N GLY A 125 -12.96 13.59 -67.09
CA GLY A 125 -11.80 13.93 -66.27
C GLY A 125 -11.66 12.94 -65.12
N THR A 126 -10.61 12.14 -65.19
CA THR A 126 -10.22 11.10 -64.23
C THR A 126 -10.16 11.59 -62.79
N GLY A 127 -10.95 10.96 -61.91
CA GLY A 127 -10.92 11.16 -60.47
C GLY A 127 -12.00 10.33 -59.78
N THR A 128 -11.62 9.13 -59.33
CA THR A 128 -12.30 8.29 -58.33
C THR A 128 -13.84 8.25 -58.37
N SER A 129 -14.36 7.26 -59.10
CA SER A 129 -15.78 6.87 -59.08
C SER A 129 -16.24 6.57 -57.66
N THR A 130 -17.09 7.44 -57.11
CA THR A 130 -18.14 6.99 -56.19
C THR A 130 -18.91 5.88 -56.91
N PRO A 131 -19.25 4.75 -56.27
CA PRO A 131 -20.09 3.75 -56.93
C PRO A 131 -21.41 4.45 -57.24
N SER A 132 -21.59 4.83 -58.51
CA SER A 132 -22.88 5.23 -59.03
C SER A 132 -23.81 4.08 -58.68
N SER A 133 -24.79 4.35 -57.82
CA SER A 133 -25.93 3.46 -57.60
C SER A 133 -26.30 2.88 -58.96
N THR A 134 -26.35 1.55 -59.03
CA THR A 134 -26.95 0.89 -60.19
C THR A 134 -28.28 1.61 -60.45
N PRO A 135 -28.57 1.99 -61.72
CA PRO A 135 -29.81 2.67 -62.01
C PRO A 135 -30.96 1.76 -61.58
N ARG A 136 -31.71 2.20 -60.57
CA ARG A 136 -32.86 1.44 -60.06
C ARG A 136 -33.83 1.20 -61.22
N PRO A 137 -34.45 0.00 -61.32
CA PRO A 137 -35.47 -0.25 -62.32
C PRO A 137 -36.58 0.78 -62.14
N LYS A 138 -36.94 1.47 -63.22
CA LYS A 138 -38.01 2.48 -63.20
C LYS A 138 -39.33 1.76 -62.92
N LYS A 139 -39.91 1.95 -61.74
CA LYS A 139 -41.24 1.44 -61.40
C LYS A 139 -42.28 2.10 -62.32
N THR A 140 -43.15 1.29 -62.90
CA THR A 140 -44.25 1.80 -63.73
C THR A 140 -45.39 2.28 -62.84
N ILE A 141 -46.30 3.10 -63.40
CA ILE A 141 -47.50 3.55 -62.69
C ILE A 141 -48.35 2.37 -62.21
N TYR A 142 -48.36 1.28 -62.98
CA TYR A 142 -49.07 0.06 -62.63
C TYR A 142 -48.49 -0.58 -61.37
N ASP A 143 -47.16 -0.57 -61.20
CA ASP A 143 -46.49 -1.10 -60.00
C ASP A 143 -46.80 -0.26 -58.76
N LEU A 144 -46.80 1.07 -58.88
CA LEU A 144 -47.16 1.98 -57.78
C LEU A 144 -48.64 1.85 -57.39
N LYS A 145 -49.52 1.65 -58.37
CA LYS A 145 -50.96 1.43 -58.15
C LYS A 145 -51.23 0.04 -57.55
N ALA A 146 -50.48 -0.97 -57.97
CA ALA A 146 -50.54 -2.32 -57.41
C ALA A 146 -50.04 -2.37 -55.96
N ALA A 147 -49.05 -1.53 -55.62
CA ALA A 147 -48.60 -1.30 -54.24
C ALA A 147 -49.57 -0.41 -53.41
N GLY A 148 -50.67 0.08 -54.00
CA GLY A 148 -51.72 0.82 -53.28
C GLY A 148 -51.51 2.34 -53.20
N PHE A 149 -50.49 2.90 -53.85
CA PHE A 149 -50.26 4.36 -53.86
C PHE A 149 -51.19 5.08 -54.85
N GLN A 150 -51.87 6.12 -54.37
CA GLN A 150 -52.67 7.00 -55.22
C GLN A 150 -51.77 8.01 -55.95
N VAL A 151 -51.37 7.69 -57.17
CA VAL A 151 -50.67 8.63 -58.05
C VAL A 151 -51.62 9.79 -58.41
N PRO A 152 -51.22 11.08 -58.31
CA PRO A 152 -52.06 12.20 -58.71
C PRO A 152 -52.62 12.07 -60.13
N ARG A 153 -53.91 12.42 -60.34
CA ARG A 153 -54.64 12.24 -61.61
C ARG A 153 -53.94 12.87 -62.83
N GLN A 154 -53.17 13.93 -62.60
CA GLN A 154 -52.40 14.66 -63.60
C GLN A 154 -51.26 13.82 -64.19
N LEU A 155 -50.65 12.93 -63.41
CA LEU A 155 -49.59 12.02 -63.87
C LEU A 155 -50.17 10.73 -64.48
N GLN A 156 -51.38 10.34 -64.06
CA GLN A 156 -52.11 9.20 -64.63
C GLN A 156 -52.55 9.49 -66.08
N SER A 157 -53.15 10.67 -66.34
CA SER A 157 -53.67 11.02 -67.67
C SER A 157 -52.60 11.21 -68.74
N ILE A 158 -51.37 11.55 -68.35
CA ILE A 158 -50.26 11.85 -69.28
C ILE A 158 -49.54 10.58 -69.72
N VAL A 159 -49.54 9.53 -68.90
CA VAL A 159 -48.82 8.29 -69.18
C VAL A 159 -49.70 7.23 -69.83
N ASP A 160 -51.02 7.23 -69.60
CA ASP A 160 -51.98 6.40 -70.37
C ASP A 160 -52.06 6.82 -71.85
N ALA A 161 -51.51 7.98 -72.21
CA ALA A 161 -51.44 8.52 -73.56
C ALA A 161 -50.23 8.01 -74.39
N THR A 162 -49.67 6.84 -74.07
CA THR A 162 -48.64 6.15 -74.88
C THR A 162 -49.14 5.60 -76.23
N GLY A 163 -50.18 6.20 -76.80
CA GLY A 163 -50.46 6.20 -78.23
C GLY A 163 -49.80 7.41 -78.89
N THR A 164 -48.49 7.33 -79.15
CA THR A 164 -47.68 8.12 -80.11
C THR A 164 -47.80 9.65 -80.26
N GLN A 165 -48.68 10.43 -79.62
CA GLN A 165 -48.61 11.90 -79.66
C GLN A 165 -49.21 12.59 -78.43
N VAL A 166 -48.35 13.27 -77.65
CA VAL A 166 -48.79 14.21 -76.62
C VAL A 166 -49.09 15.57 -77.29
N LYS A 167 -50.37 15.91 -77.45
CA LYS A 167 -50.78 17.28 -77.84
C LYS A 167 -50.74 18.18 -76.61
N THR A 168 -49.77 19.09 -76.56
CA THR A 168 -49.78 20.19 -75.59
C THR A 168 -50.40 21.42 -76.26
N SER A 169 -51.65 21.72 -75.94
CA SER A 169 -52.29 22.98 -76.36
C SER A 169 -52.05 24.03 -75.28
N SER A 170 -50.96 24.79 -75.40
CA SER A 170 -50.89 26.20 -74.96
C SER A 170 -49.59 26.87 -75.38
N LEU A 171 -49.73 27.78 -76.36
CA LEU A 171 -49.03 29.06 -76.49
C LEU A 171 -47.48 29.06 -76.68
N SER A 172 -47.03 29.19 -77.93
CA SER A 172 -46.11 30.29 -78.35
C SER A 172 -45.92 30.28 -79.87
N LEU A 173 -46.16 31.45 -80.47
CA LEU A 173 -45.94 31.78 -81.87
C LEU A 173 -44.50 32.31 -82.03
N ARG A 174 -43.77 31.80 -83.04
CA ARG A 174 -42.52 32.29 -83.66
C ARG A 174 -41.22 31.53 -83.29
N GLY A 175 -40.60 30.95 -84.32
CA GLY A 175 -39.17 30.62 -84.41
C GLY A 175 -38.80 29.13 -84.31
N GLU A 176 -38.11 28.64 -85.34
CA GLU A 176 -37.43 27.34 -85.59
C GLU A 176 -37.17 26.36 -84.40
N GLN A 177 -37.43 25.07 -84.64
CA GLN A 177 -37.24 23.89 -83.76
C GLN A 177 -35.75 23.63 -83.36
N PRO A 178 -35.38 22.75 -82.39
CA PRO A 178 -36.14 21.66 -81.71
C PRO A 178 -35.89 21.50 -80.18
N ALA A 179 -36.40 20.39 -79.59
CA ALA A 179 -36.02 19.74 -78.31
C ALA A 179 -36.93 19.93 -77.06
N PHE A 180 -38.21 20.29 -77.19
CA PHE A 180 -39.08 20.42 -76.01
C PHE A 180 -39.80 19.12 -75.55
N GLN A 181 -39.82 18.05 -76.37
CA GLN A 181 -40.46 16.78 -75.98
C GLN A 181 -39.68 16.02 -74.88
N THR A 182 -38.37 16.22 -74.79
CA THR A 182 -37.55 15.71 -73.68
C THR A 182 -37.77 16.49 -72.38
N SER A 183 -38.23 17.74 -72.45
CA SER A 183 -38.45 18.60 -71.28
C SER A 183 -39.69 18.21 -70.49
N LEU A 184 -40.85 18.01 -71.14
CA LEU A 184 -42.10 17.68 -70.45
C LEU A 184 -42.17 16.21 -70.04
N ALA A 185 -41.82 15.28 -70.95
CA ALA A 185 -41.71 13.86 -70.60
C ALA A 185 -40.63 13.64 -69.52
N GLY A 186 -39.52 14.35 -69.60
CA GLY A 186 -38.48 14.32 -68.56
C GLY A 186 -38.89 14.99 -67.25
N LYS A 187 -39.81 15.96 -67.24
CA LYS A 187 -40.41 16.51 -66.01
C LYS A 187 -41.36 15.50 -65.38
N VAL A 188 -42.27 14.91 -66.15
CA VAL A 188 -43.21 13.88 -65.69
C VAL A 188 -42.47 12.64 -65.18
N GLN A 189 -41.41 12.20 -65.85
CA GLN A 189 -40.56 11.11 -65.38
C GLN A 189 -39.82 11.45 -64.09
N ARG A 190 -39.38 12.70 -63.91
CA ARG A 190 -38.75 13.16 -62.66
C ARG A 190 -39.75 13.29 -61.52
N GLU A 191 -40.95 13.79 -61.79
CA GLU A 191 -42.04 13.87 -60.82
C GLU A 191 -42.47 12.47 -60.41
N LEU A 192 -42.67 11.55 -61.36
CA LEU A 192 -42.99 10.16 -61.08
C LEU A 192 -41.88 9.44 -60.33
N ALA A 193 -40.61 9.67 -60.68
CA ALA A 193 -39.47 9.15 -59.93
C ALA A 193 -39.44 9.72 -58.50
N ALA A 194 -39.68 11.03 -58.33
CA ALA A 194 -39.75 11.65 -57.01
C ALA A 194 -40.94 11.12 -56.18
N PHE A 195 -42.08 10.82 -56.81
CA PHE A 195 -43.22 10.17 -56.15
C PHE A 195 -42.92 8.71 -55.78
N ALA A 196 -42.23 7.96 -56.65
CA ALA A 196 -41.78 6.60 -56.36
C ALA A 196 -40.74 6.57 -55.23
N ASP A 197 -39.78 7.49 -55.25
CA ASP A 197 -38.77 7.67 -54.19
C ASP A 197 -39.43 8.08 -52.87
N ALA A 198 -40.43 8.97 -52.91
CA ALA A 198 -41.19 9.35 -51.73
C ALA A 198 -42.07 8.21 -51.19
N ALA A 199 -42.67 7.40 -52.06
CA ALA A 199 -43.43 6.22 -51.66
C ALA A 199 -42.52 5.16 -51.03
N GLU A 200 -41.37 4.86 -51.63
CA GLU A 200 -40.36 3.97 -51.06
C GLU A 200 -39.82 4.49 -49.73
N ALA A 201 -39.59 5.81 -49.62
CA ALA A 201 -39.18 6.43 -48.36
C ALA A 201 -40.26 6.20 -47.28
N VAL A 202 -41.53 6.44 -47.59
CA VAL A 202 -42.65 6.20 -46.67
C VAL A 202 -42.80 4.72 -46.31
N GLU A 203 -42.62 3.78 -47.24
CA GLU A 203 -42.63 2.34 -46.92
C GLU A 203 -41.47 1.98 -46.00
N SER A 204 -40.27 2.46 -46.28
CA SER A 204 -39.10 2.22 -45.44
C SER A 204 -39.24 2.87 -44.07
N ASP A 205 -39.84 4.06 -44.01
CA ASP A 205 -40.11 4.77 -42.76
C ASP A 205 -41.18 4.02 -41.96
N ALA A 206 -42.22 3.49 -42.61
CA ALA A 206 -43.23 2.65 -41.95
C ALA A 206 -42.61 1.39 -41.34
N GLN A 207 -41.76 0.68 -42.10
CA GLN A 207 -41.02 -0.49 -41.60
C GLN A 207 -40.07 -0.13 -40.45
N ASN A 208 -39.37 1.01 -40.56
CA ASN A 208 -38.50 1.50 -39.50
C ASN A 208 -39.30 1.87 -38.24
N ILE A 209 -40.45 2.51 -38.40
CA ILE A 209 -41.37 2.86 -37.30
C ILE A 209 -41.87 1.59 -36.63
N GLU A 210 -42.27 0.57 -37.39
CA GLU A 210 -42.69 -0.73 -36.84
C GLU A 210 -41.57 -1.34 -35.98
N LEU A 211 -40.34 -1.43 -36.48
CA LEU A 211 -39.19 -1.92 -35.73
C LEU A 211 -38.88 -1.06 -34.49
N GLU A 212 -39.01 0.26 -34.59
CA GLU A 212 -38.85 1.17 -33.45
C GLU A 212 -39.93 0.99 -32.39
N THR A 213 -41.19 0.76 -32.80
CA THR A 213 -42.29 0.49 -31.87
C THR A 213 -42.08 -0.83 -31.14
N GLU A 214 -41.69 -1.90 -31.83
CA GLU A 214 -41.37 -3.19 -31.20
C GLU A 214 -40.21 -3.07 -30.21
N ARG A 215 -39.17 -2.31 -30.58
CA ARG A 215 -38.05 -2.01 -29.68
C ARG A 215 -38.51 -1.23 -28.45
N LEU A 216 -39.28 -0.16 -28.63
CA LEU A 216 -39.79 0.66 -27.53
C LEU A 216 -40.73 -0.13 -26.62
N GLU A 217 -41.56 -1.01 -27.17
CA GLU A 217 -42.39 -1.93 -26.38
C GLU A 217 -41.55 -2.90 -25.55
N ALA A 218 -40.45 -3.42 -26.11
CA ALA A 218 -39.53 -4.28 -25.37
C ALA A 218 -38.81 -3.51 -24.24
N GLU A 219 -38.38 -2.27 -24.50
CA GLU A 219 -37.79 -1.37 -23.49
C GLU A 219 -38.82 -1.02 -22.39
N LEU A 220 -40.07 -0.72 -22.75
CA LEU A 220 -41.15 -0.42 -21.80
C LEU A 220 -41.48 -1.62 -20.91
N LYS A 221 -41.60 -2.82 -21.49
CA LYS A 221 -41.78 -4.07 -20.74
C LYS A 221 -40.61 -4.35 -19.80
N ALA A 222 -39.38 -3.99 -20.17
CA ALA A 222 -38.22 -4.13 -19.27
C ALA A 222 -38.32 -3.17 -18.07
N VAL A 223 -38.65 -1.91 -18.32
CA VAL A 223 -38.83 -0.90 -17.26
C VAL A 223 -39.99 -1.26 -16.31
N GLU A 224 -41.10 -1.79 -16.83
CA GLU A 224 -42.22 -2.25 -16.00
C GLU A 224 -41.82 -3.39 -15.06
N ARG A 225 -40.98 -4.33 -15.52
CA ARG A 225 -40.44 -5.40 -14.66
C ARG A 225 -39.54 -4.82 -13.57
N ASP A 226 -38.63 -3.91 -13.93
CA ASP A 226 -37.75 -3.25 -12.97
C ASP A 226 -38.53 -2.43 -11.92
N ALA A 227 -39.63 -1.79 -12.34
CA ALA A 227 -40.54 -1.07 -11.46
C ALA A 227 -41.27 -2.00 -10.47
N ALA A 228 -41.83 -3.11 -10.96
CA ALA A 228 -42.49 -4.11 -10.12
C ALA A 228 -41.50 -4.75 -9.11
N GLU A 229 -40.26 -5.03 -9.53
CA GLU A 229 -39.20 -5.48 -8.63
C GLU A 229 -38.89 -4.46 -7.53
N LEU A 230 -38.80 -3.17 -7.89
CA LEU A 230 -38.56 -2.10 -6.93
C LEU A 230 -39.73 -1.93 -5.94
N GLU A 231 -40.96 -2.12 -6.38
CA GLU A 231 -42.15 -2.10 -5.52
C GLU A 231 -42.17 -3.26 -4.51
N ASP A 232 -41.84 -4.50 -4.94
CA ASP A 232 -41.72 -5.65 -4.02
C ASP A 232 -40.55 -5.46 -3.03
N ILE A 233 -39.42 -4.93 -3.49
CA ILE A 233 -38.31 -4.59 -2.60
C ILE A 233 -38.75 -3.54 -1.58
N ARG A 234 -39.46 -2.50 -2.01
CA ARG A 234 -39.93 -1.43 -1.14
C ARG A 234 -40.91 -1.96 -0.09
N SER A 235 -41.90 -2.77 -0.47
CA SER A 235 -42.85 -3.34 0.49
C SER A 235 -42.15 -4.22 1.52
N ARG A 236 -41.22 -5.09 1.08
CA ARG A 236 -40.40 -5.91 1.98
C ARG A 236 -39.54 -5.08 2.93
N ILE A 237 -38.98 -3.95 2.47
CA ILE A 237 -38.21 -3.02 3.31
C ILE A 237 -39.11 -2.32 4.34
N GLU A 238 -40.31 -1.89 3.93
CA GLU A 238 -41.30 -1.28 4.84
C GLU A 238 -41.75 -2.28 5.92
N GLU A 239 -41.70 -3.59 5.63
CA GLU A 239 -41.97 -4.68 6.59
C GLU A 239 -40.76 -5.10 7.43
N LEU A 240 -39.54 -4.65 7.15
CA LEU A 240 -38.34 -4.99 7.92
C LEU A 240 -38.32 -4.54 9.40
N PRO A 241 -38.85 -3.37 9.81
CA PRO A 241 -38.63 -2.86 11.15
C PRO A 241 -39.40 -3.70 12.18
N SER A 242 -38.71 -4.65 12.80
CA SER A 242 -39.17 -5.39 13.98
C SER A 242 -38.51 -4.86 15.24
N LYS A 243 -39.20 -5.01 16.38
CA LYS A 243 -38.62 -4.72 17.70
C LYS A 243 -37.59 -5.78 18.12
N GLU A 244 -37.66 -6.97 17.53
CA GLU A 244 -36.79 -8.10 17.88
C GLU A 244 -35.63 -8.29 16.89
N TRP A 245 -34.41 -8.36 17.43
CA TRP A 245 -33.17 -8.50 16.67
C TRP A 245 -33.11 -9.77 15.79
N PRO A 246 -33.41 -10.99 16.29
CA PRO A 246 -33.28 -12.21 15.48
C PRO A 246 -34.27 -12.24 14.31
N GLN A 247 -35.49 -11.73 14.52
CA GLN A 247 -36.51 -11.64 13.48
C GLN A 247 -36.09 -10.68 12.36
N LEU A 248 -35.52 -9.53 12.73
CA LEU A 248 -35.02 -8.53 11.78
C LEU A 248 -33.91 -9.11 10.90
N ILE A 249 -32.94 -9.82 11.49
CA ILE A 249 -31.86 -10.48 10.73
C ILE A 249 -32.41 -11.59 9.82
N GLY A 250 -33.37 -12.37 10.32
CA GLY A 250 -34.05 -13.39 9.50
C GLY A 250 -34.69 -12.78 8.26
N ARG A 251 -35.41 -11.66 8.41
CA ARG A 251 -36.03 -10.93 7.29
C ARG A 251 -34.98 -10.35 6.32
N LEU A 252 -33.89 -9.77 6.83
CA LEU A 252 -32.79 -9.29 5.98
C LEU A 252 -32.10 -10.42 5.20
N LYS A 253 -31.88 -11.58 5.83
CA LYS A 253 -31.36 -12.78 5.15
C LYS A 253 -32.32 -13.24 4.06
N ASN A 254 -33.63 -13.21 4.29
CA ASN A 254 -34.64 -13.56 3.28
C ASN A 254 -34.67 -12.56 2.12
N LEU A 255 -34.54 -11.27 2.39
CA LEU A 255 -34.45 -10.22 1.37
C LEU A 255 -33.19 -10.42 0.49
N ARG A 256 -32.03 -10.67 1.11
CA ARG A 256 -30.78 -10.98 0.38
C ARG A 256 -30.91 -12.24 -0.48
N LYS A 257 -31.60 -13.27 0.01
CA LYS A 257 -31.86 -14.50 -0.76
C LYS A 257 -32.79 -14.26 -1.95
N ALA A 258 -33.78 -13.37 -1.80
CA ALA A 258 -34.73 -13.05 -2.87
C ALA A 258 -34.06 -12.29 -4.03
N TYR A 259 -33.08 -11.44 -3.73
CA TYR A 259 -32.40 -10.60 -4.73
C TYR A 259 -30.86 -10.63 -4.57
N PRO A 260 -30.17 -11.70 -5.02
CA PRO A 260 -28.71 -11.83 -4.85
C PRO A 260 -27.88 -10.79 -5.61
N SER A 261 -28.44 -10.20 -6.68
CA SER A 261 -27.74 -9.26 -7.57
C SER A 261 -27.77 -7.80 -7.09
N ARG A 262 -28.58 -7.46 -6.08
CA ARG A 262 -28.71 -6.09 -5.55
C ARG A 262 -28.06 -5.96 -4.18
N ASN A 263 -27.37 -4.85 -3.96
CA ASN A 263 -26.74 -4.53 -2.68
C ASN A 263 -27.73 -3.77 -1.79
N PHE A 264 -28.06 -4.35 -0.63
CA PHE A 264 -28.99 -3.77 0.35
C PHE A 264 -28.31 -3.22 1.61
N GLU A 265 -27.02 -2.87 1.52
CA GLU A 265 -26.23 -2.48 2.70
C GLU A 265 -26.82 -1.25 3.39
N LYS A 266 -27.23 -0.22 2.64
CA LYS A 266 -27.71 1.04 3.21
C LYS A 266 -29.06 0.86 3.89
N GLU A 267 -29.94 0.10 3.26
CA GLU A 267 -31.29 -0.22 3.70
C GLU A 267 -31.25 -1.13 4.93
N ALA A 268 -30.37 -2.15 4.90
CA ALA A 268 -30.14 -3.05 6.03
C ALA A 268 -29.61 -2.28 7.25
N ILE A 269 -28.62 -1.40 7.06
CA ILE A 269 -28.05 -0.61 8.15
C ILE A 269 -29.10 0.38 8.70
N ALA A 270 -29.91 0.99 7.84
CA ALA A 270 -31.00 1.87 8.27
C ALA A 270 -32.04 1.13 9.13
N ALA A 271 -32.38 -0.12 8.78
CA ALA A 271 -33.29 -0.96 9.57
C ALA A 271 -32.67 -1.45 10.89
N ILE A 272 -31.39 -1.82 10.87
CA ILE A 272 -30.64 -2.34 12.03
C ILE A 272 -30.40 -1.24 13.08
N ARG A 273 -30.03 -0.03 12.64
CA ARG A 273 -29.51 1.04 13.49
C ARG A 273 -30.39 1.35 14.73
N PRO A 274 -31.72 1.50 14.64
CA PRO A 274 -32.53 1.84 15.82
C PRO A 274 -32.57 0.73 16.88
N THR A 275 -32.52 -0.54 16.47
CA THR A 275 -32.52 -1.68 17.40
C THR A 275 -31.13 -1.87 18.01
N PHE A 276 -30.08 -1.64 17.21
CA PHE A 276 -28.69 -1.67 17.62
C PHE A 276 -28.37 -0.58 18.66
N GLU A 277 -28.70 0.69 18.38
CA GLU A 277 -28.45 1.81 19.30
C GLU A 277 -29.17 1.60 20.64
N LYS A 278 -30.41 1.08 20.63
CA LYS A 278 -31.15 0.77 21.88
C LYS A 278 -30.44 -0.24 22.77
N ARG A 279 -29.78 -1.25 22.19
CA ARG A 279 -29.03 -2.24 22.98
C ARG A 279 -27.70 -1.69 23.49
N ILE A 280 -27.10 -0.75 22.76
CA ILE A 280 -25.78 -0.20 23.10
C ILE A 280 -25.87 0.91 24.15
N VAL A 281 -26.96 1.68 24.23
CA VAL A 281 -27.10 2.80 25.18
C VAL A 281 -26.93 2.36 26.64
N GLY A 282 -27.32 1.14 27.01
CA GLY A 282 -27.16 0.57 28.35
C GLY A 282 -26.08 -0.50 28.48
N TRP A 283 -25.25 -0.68 27.44
CA TRP A 283 -24.26 -1.75 27.41
C TRP A 283 -23.00 -1.38 28.22
N ASP A 284 -22.60 -2.29 29.11
CA ASP A 284 -21.30 -2.24 29.78
C ASP A 284 -20.37 -3.36 29.24
N PRO A 285 -19.28 -3.02 28.54
CA PRO A 285 -18.34 -4.01 28.01
C PRO A 285 -17.62 -4.83 29.08
N ALA A 286 -17.62 -4.40 30.35
CA ALA A 286 -17.01 -5.17 31.43
C ALA A 286 -17.83 -6.41 31.83
N THR A 287 -19.14 -6.42 31.55
CA THR A 287 -20.07 -7.46 32.01
C THR A 287 -20.65 -8.29 30.88
N ASP A 288 -20.96 -7.66 29.74
CA ASP A 288 -21.56 -8.31 28.57
C ASP A 288 -20.69 -8.10 27.33
N THR A 289 -20.48 -9.17 26.54
CA THR A 289 -19.68 -9.15 25.31
C THR A 289 -20.50 -8.85 24.07
N LEU A 290 -21.85 -8.93 24.15
CA LEU A 290 -22.76 -8.78 23.00
C LEU A 290 -22.38 -9.68 21.81
N GLU A 291 -21.90 -10.90 22.08
CA GLU A 291 -21.49 -11.87 21.07
C GLU A 291 -22.58 -12.17 20.03
N ASP A 292 -23.85 -12.17 20.45
CA ASP A 292 -24.99 -12.40 19.56
C ASP A 292 -25.09 -11.34 18.46
N LEU A 293 -24.79 -10.07 18.79
CA LEU A 293 -24.79 -8.99 17.82
C LEU A 293 -23.63 -9.14 16.85
N ALA A 294 -22.43 -9.41 17.36
CA ALA A 294 -21.23 -9.60 16.55
C ALA A 294 -21.40 -10.76 15.54
N LYS A 295 -21.83 -11.93 16.01
CA LYS A 295 -22.10 -13.11 15.16
C LYS A 295 -23.17 -12.82 14.12
N SER A 296 -24.22 -12.09 14.48
CA SER A 296 -25.28 -11.77 13.53
C SER A 296 -24.86 -10.78 12.44
N LEU A 297 -23.95 -9.85 12.75
CA LEU A 297 -23.36 -8.94 11.77
C LEU A 297 -22.35 -9.67 10.89
N GLU A 298 -21.58 -10.60 11.47
CA GLU A 298 -20.70 -11.51 10.74
C GLU A 298 -21.51 -12.35 9.74
N ASP A 299 -22.60 -12.98 10.17
CA ASP A 299 -23.54 -13.71 9.30
C ASP A 299 -24.09 -12.87 8.13
N LEU A 300 -24.34 -11.59 8.38
CA LEU A 300 -24.79 -10.66 7.35
C LEU A 300 -23.65 -10.30 6.39
N SER A 301 -22.40 -10.24 6.87
CA SER A 301 -21.20 -10.00 6.06
C SER A 301 -20.70 -11.24 5.29
N MET A 302 -20.92 -12.46 5.80
CA MET A 302 -20.46 -13.75 5.23
C MET A 302 -21.22 -14.16 3.94
N GLY A 303 -21.90 -13.21 3.30
CA GLY A 303 -22.60 -13.40 2.03
C GLY A 303 -21.79 -13.13 0.77
N GLU A 304 -20.57 -12.59 0.87
CA GLU A 304 -19.73 -12.25 -0.29
C GLU A 304 -18.69 -13.33 -0.62
N SER A 305 -18.95 -14.58 -0.22
CA SER A 305 -18.24 -15.73 -0.80
C SER A 305 -18.98 -16.24 -2.03
N SER A 306 -18.98 -15.47 -3.12
CA SER A 306 -19.18 -16.01 -4.47
C SER A 306 -17.97 -15.65 -5.33
N SER A 307 -17.02 -16.59 -5.39
CA SER A 307 -16.28 -16.97 -6.59
C SER A 307 -16.10 -15.90 -7.68
N GLY A 308 -14.93 -15.28 -7.68
CA GLY A 308 -14.40 -14.51 -8.79
C GLY A 308 -12.93 -14.19 -8.55
N ASN A 309 -12.05 -15.11 -8.98
CA ASN A 309 -10.60 -14.96 -8.91
C ASN A 309 -10.14 -13.54 -9.30
N SER A 310 -9.47 -12.87 -8.37
CA SER A 310 -8.59 -11.75 -8.68
C SER A 310 -7.48 -11.70 -7.63
N THR A 311 -6.39 -12.39 -7.96
CA THR A 311 -5.08 -12.24 -7.32
C THR A 311 -4.59 -10.81 -7.53
N ILE A 312 -4.64 -9.98 -6.49
CA ILE A 312 -3.93 -8.69 -6.42
C ILE A 312 -3.27 -8.57 -5.03
N PRO A 313 -2.02 -8.07 -4.90
CA PRO A 313 -1.22 -8.18 -3.69
C PRO A 313 -1.71 -7.33 -2.52
N SER A 314 -1.36 -7.82 -1.33
CA SER A 314 -1.77 -7.42 0.02
C SER A 314 -1.33 -6.00 0.46
N ARG A 315 -1.87 -4.95 -0.17
CA ARG A 315 -1.90 -3.57 0.41
C ARG A 315 -3.24 -2.83 0.25
N ASP A 316 -4.24 -3.42 -0.40
CA ASP A 316 -5.54 -2.81 -0.67
C ASP A 316 -6.73 -3.65 -0.15
N VAL A 317 -6.65 -4.14 1.08
CA VAL A 317 -7.76 -4.90 1.74
C VAL A 317 -8.98 -4.01 2.08
N GLY A 318 -9.00 -2.75 1.63
CA GLY A 318 -10.14 -1.83 1.82
C GLY A 318 -10.98 -1.57 0.56
N ARG A 319 -10.75 -2.26 -0.56
CA ARG A 319 -11.32 -1.83 -1.86
C ARG A 319 -11.62 -2.94 -2.86
N VAL A 320 -12.15 -4.08 -2.42
CA VAL A 320 -12.66 -5.12 -3.34
C VAL A 320 -14.19 -5.14 -3.44
N VAL A 321 -14.91 -4.44 -2.56
CA VAL A 321 -16.34 -4.18 -2.74
C VAL A 321 -16.49 -2.91 -3.58
N LEU A 322 -17.23 -2.99 -4.69
CA LEU A 322 -17.60 -1.92 -5.65
C LEU A 322 -16.74 -1.81 -6.93
N ALA A 323 -17.01 -2.69 -7.89
CA ALA A 323 -16.96 -2.33 -9.31
C ALA A 323 -18.25 -2.82 -10.01
N PRO A 324 -19.21 -1.93 -10.34
CA PRO A 324 -20.29 -2.25 -11.26
C PRO A 324 -19.83 -2.13 -12.71
N ILE A 325 -20.38 -2.98 -13.59
CA ILE A 325 -20.09 -3.10 -15.04
C ILE A 325 -20.64 -1.91 -15.88
N TYR A 326 -21.08 -0.81 -15.26
CA TYR A 326 -21.52 0.40 -16.00
C TYR A 326 -20.68 1.62 -15.62
N PRO A 327 -20.29 2.48 -16.59
CA PRO A 327 -19.52 3.68 -16.32
C PRO A 327 -20.44 4.75 -15.71
N ARG A 328 -20.68 4.67 -14.40
CA ARG A 328 -21.33 5.75 -13.65
C ARG A 328 -20.25 6.68 -13.11
N ASN A 329 -20.35 7.93 -13.55
CA ASN A 329 -19.48 9.05 -13.21
C ASN A 329 -19.68 9.42 -11.72
N GLU A 330 -19.22 8.60 -10.78
CA GLU A 330 -19.17 8.94 -9.37
C GLU A 330 -17.71 9.04 -8.93
N GLN A 331 -17.22 10.28 -8.90
CA GLN A 331 -16.10 10.64 -8.04
C GLN A 331 -16.52 10.38 -6.59
N ILE A 332 -16.35 9.14 -6.11
CA ILE A 332 -16.54 8.81 -4.70
C ILE A 332 -15.52 9.63 -3.91
N SER A 333 -16.01 10.73 -3.33
CA SER A 333 -15.32 11.56 -2.37
C SER A 333 -14.84 10.66 -1.24
N ARG A 334 -13.53 10.43 -1.13
CA ARG A 334 -12.86 9.64 -0.08
C ARG A 334 -12.98 10.26 1.33
N ARG A 335 -14.00 11.09 1.59
CA ARG A 335 -14.20 11.85 2.83
C ARG A 335 -15.52 11.56 3.56
N SER A 336 -16.45 10.78 2.99
CA SER A 336 -17.66 10.38 3.70
C SER A 336 -17.49 9.01 4.34
N THR A 337 -17.70 8.91 5.65
CA THR A 337 -17.81 7.63 6.37
C THR A 337 -18.94 6.79 5.78
N THR A 338 -18.73 5.50 5.61
CA THR A 338 -19.82 4.62 5.15
C THR A 338 -20.89 4.48 6.25
N PRO A 339 -22.14 4.13 5.89
CA PRO A 339 -23.19 3.91 6.90
C PRO A 339 -22.78 2.85 7.93
N TYR A 340 -22.04 1.82 7.51
CA TYR A 340 -21.54 0.78 8.39
C TYR A 340 -20.48 1.32 9.36
N GLU A 341 -19.55 2.13 8.85
CA GLU A 341 -18.55 2.79 9.67
C GLU A 341 -19.20 3.72 10.71
N THR A 342 -20.29 4.41 10.37
CA THR A 342 -21.01 5.25 11.35
C THR A 342 -21.67 4.43 12.46
N LEU A 343 -22.21 3.25 12.14
CA LEU A 343 -22.78 2.33 13.12
C LEU A 343 -21.69 1.77 14.04
N MET A 344 -20.55 1.37 13.48
CA MET A 344 -19.41 0.87 14.25
C MET A 344 -18.73 1.96 15.09
N LEU A 345 -18.76 3.22 14.64
CA LEU A 345 -18.32 4.37 15.44
C LEU A 345 -19.21 4.60 16.66
N ALA A 346 -20.52 4.39 16.55
CA ALA A 346 -21.42 4.45 17.70
C ALA A 346 -21.04 3.39 18.73
N TRP A 347 -20.91 2.12 18.32
CA TRP A 347 -20.42 1.05 19.19
C TRP A 347 -19.06 1.37 19.83
N PHE A 348 -18.10 1.82 19.02
CA PHE A 348 -16.76 2.15 19.51
C PHE A 348 -16.78 3.32 20.50
N SER A 349 -17.69 4.28 20.37
CA SER A 349 -17.78 5.40 21.31
C SER A 349 -18.13 4.93 22.73
N HIS A 350 -19.05 3.96 22.86
CA HIS A 350 -19.40 3.36 24.15
C HIS A 350 -18.25 2.53 24.72
N LEU A 351 -17.62 1.70 23.88
CA LEU A 351 -16.43 0.96 24.28
C LEU A 351 -15.31 1.90 24.72
N GLN A 352 -15.09 3.02 24.00
CA GLN A 352 -14.07 4.01 24.34
C GLN A 352 -14.38 4.66 25.70
N THR A 353 -15.63 5.02 25.98
CA THR A 353 -16.01 5.56 27.30
C THR A 353 -15.74 4.55 28.42
N ALA A 354 -16.09 3.29 28.23
CA ALA A 354 -15.80 2.23 29.20
C ALA A 354 -14.28 2.00 29.35
N MET A 355 -13.53 1.95 28.24
CA MET A 355 -12.07 1.87 28.26
C MET A 355 -11.41 3.05 28.97
N VAL A 356 -12.08 4.21 29.01
CA VAL A 356 -11.55 5.41 29.67
C VAL A 356 -11.83 5.41 31.17
N HIS A 357 -12.99 4.91 31.59
CA HIS A 357 -13.48 5.04 32.97
C HIS A 357 -13.36 3.76 33.80
N SER A 358 -13.58 2.58 33.23
CA SER A 358 -13.62 1.30 33.95
C SER A 358 -12.48 0.35 33.61
N PHE A 359 -11.82 0.50 32.46
CA PHE A 359 -10.74 -0.39 32.08
C PHE A 359 -9.44 -0.13 32.85
N GLN A 360 -9.03 -1.13 33.62
CA GLN A 360 -7.72 -1.24 34.23
C GLN A 360 -7.09 -2.57 33.78
N PRO A 361 -5.87 -2.56 33.20
CA PRO A 361 -5.21 -3.78 32.72
C PRO A 361 -4.96 -4.83 33.81
N ASP A 362 -4.78 -4.39 35.07
CA ASP A 362 -4.48 -5.24 36.22
C ASP A 362 -5.73 -5.84 36.89
N SER A 363 -6.93 -5.35 36.51
CA SER A 363 -8.19 -5.82 37.08
C SER A 363 -8.68 -7.09 36.40
N PRO A 364 -9.38 -8.01 37.09
CA PRO A 364 -10.02 -9.17 36.46
C PRO A 364 -11.00 -8.78 35.34
N SER A 365 -11.51 -7.54 35.36
CA SER A 365 -12.33 -6.97 34.28
C SER A 365 -11.60 -6.88 32.94
N ALA A 366 -10.26 -6.87 32.91
CA ALA A 366 -9.49 -6.84 31.67
C ALA A 366 -9.83 -8.00 30.72
N SER A 367 -10.07 -9.19 31.27
CA SER A 367 -10.38 -10.40 30.50
C SER A 367 -11.72 -10.30 29.76
N SER A 368 -12.75 -9.72 30.38
CA SER A 368 -14.04 -9.50 29.74
C SER A 368 -13.94 -8.44 28.63
N PHE A 369 -13.20 -7.35 28.86
CA PHE A 369 -12.90 -6.37 27.82
C PHE A 369 -12.19 -7.00 26.62
N LEU A 370 -11.15 -7.82 26.85
CA LEU A 370 -10.44 -8.50 25.76
C LEU A 370 -11.37 -9.44 24.99
N ARG A 371 -12.22 -10.21 25.68
CA ARG A 371 -13.23 -11.05 25.05
C ARG A 371 -14.23 -10.24 24.20
N THR A 372 -14.65 -9.06 24.65
CA THR A 372 -15.48 -8.17 23.82
C THR A 372 -14.75 -7.75 22.55
N ILE A 373 -13.45 -7.42 22.66
CA ILE A 373 -12.66 -6.98 21.51
C ILE A 373 -12.45 -8.15 20.53
N ASP A 374 -12.12 -9.34 21.03
CA ASP A 374 -11.95 -10.55 20.22
C ASP A 374 -13.23 -10.91 19.46
N ALA A 375 -14.39 -10.89 20.13
CA ALA A 375 -15.68 -11.22 19.52
C ALA A 375 -16.07 -10.25 18.40
N TRP A 376 -15.73 -8.97 18.53
CA TRP A 376 -16.08 -7.94 17.55
C TRP A 376 -14.98 -7.71 16.50
N PHE A 377 -13.75 -8.17 16.75
CA PHE A 377 -12.63 -8.02 15.83
C PHE A 377 -12.90 -8.44 14.38
N PRO A 378 -13.57 -9.57 14.06
CA PRO A 378 -13.80 -9.95 12.65
C PRO A 378 -14.63 -8.93 11.88
N VAL A 379 -15.60 -8.29 12.55
CA VAL A 379 -16.58 -7.40 11.92
C VAL A 379 -16.11 -5.94 11.85
N LEU A 380 -15.06 -5.57 12.59
CA LEU A 380 -14.65 -4.16 12.73
C LEU A 380 -13.90 -3.60 11.50
N PRO A 381 -14.17 -2.34 11.10
CA PRO A 381 -13.34 -1.60 10.15
C PRO A 381 -11.89 -1.44 10.62
N ALA A 382 -10.93 -1.48 9.69
CA ALA A 382 -9.50 -1.41 9.99
C ALA A 382 -9.10 -0.17 10.81
N PHE A 383 -9.70 1.00 10.53
CA PHE A 383 -9.38 2.21 11.29
C PHE A 383 -9.83 2.11 12.76
N ILE A 384 -10.92 1.40 13.07
CA ILE A 384 -11.38 1.20 14.46
C ILE A 384 -10.42 0.24 15.17
N LYS A 385 -9.99 -0.85 14.51
CA LYS A 385 -8.97 -1.76 15.05
C LYS A 385 -7.70 -1.00 15.46
N THR A 386 -7.23 -0.08 14.61
CA THR A 386 -6.06 0.76 14.94
C THR A 386 -6.31 1.75 16.08
N ARG A 387 -7.56 2.21 16.27
CA ARG A 387 -7.91 3.08 17.42
C ARG A 387 -7.96 2.28 18.71
N ILE A 388 -8.53 1.08 18.68
CA ILE A 388 -8.56 0.15 19.83
C ILE A 388 -7.13 -0.17 20.27
N SER A 389 -6.26 -0.60 19.35
CA SER A 389 -4.88 -0.93 19.69
C SER A 389 -4.10 0.28 20.26
N LYS A 390 -4.32 1.49 19.73
CA LYS A 390 -3.76 2.73 20.30
C LYS A 390 -4.28 3.01 21.71
N GLN A 391 -5.57 2.82 21.95
CA GLN A 391 -6.18 3.04 23.26
C GLN A 391 -5.67 2.02 24.29
N ILE A 392 -5.57 0.74 23.91
CA ILE A 392 -4.95 -0.31 24.73
C ILE A 392 -3.51 0.08 25.06
N LYS A 393 -2.71 0.43 24.06
CA LYS A 393 -1.31 0.84 24.25
C LYS A 393 -1.18 1.99 25.26
N LEU A 394 -2.00 3.04 25.12
CA LEU A 394 -1.99 4.20 26.02
C LEU A 394 -2.37 3.81 27.46
N ARG A 395 -3.33 2.91 27.63
CA ARG A 395 -3.81 2.46 28.95
C ARG A 395 -2.81 1.52 29.62
N CYS A 396 -2.25 0.57 28.87
CA CYS A 396 -1.19 -0.31 29.36
C CYS A 396 0.06 0.49 29.72
N SER A 397 0.48 1.47 28.92
CA SER A 397 1.63 2.32 29.27
C SER A 397 1.38 3.11 30.55
N ALA A 398 0.19 3.70 30.72
CA ALA A 398 -0.16 4.41 31.96
C ALA A 398 -0.15 3.48 33.18
N ALA A 399 -0.64 2.25 33.03
CA ALA A 399 -0.59 1.24 34.10
C ALA A 399 0.86 0.86 34.45
N ILE A 400 1.73 0.64 33.45
CA ILE A 400 3.16 0.37 33.63
C ILE A 400 3.88 1.55 34.31
N ASP A 401 3.52 2.79 33.96
CA ASP A 401 4.10 3.98 34.59
C ASP A 401 3.72 4.07 36.08
N SER A 402 2.45 3.79 36.39
CA SER A 402 1.91 3.76 37.77
C SER A 402 2.42 2.58 38.61
N TRP A 403 2.93 1.52 37.98
CA TRP A 403 3.47 0.35 38.66
C TRP A 403 4.69 0.73 39.51
N ASN A 404 4.55 0.52 40.82
CA ASN A 404 5.54 0.85 41.83
C ASN A 404 6.24 -0.40 42.35
N VAL A 405 7.36 -0.77 41.70
CA VAL A 405 8.18 -1.94 42.02
C VAL A 405 8.55 -2.04 43.51
N ARG A 406 8.95 -0.92 44.13
CA ARG A 406 9.38 -0.89 45.55
C ARG A 406 8.25 -1.26 46.50
N LYS A 407 7.02 -0.83 46.20
CA LYS A 407 5.85 -1.15 47.02
C LYS A 407 5.50 -2.63 46.90
N ALA A 408 5.48 -3.17 45.68
CA ALA A 408 5.21 -4.60 45.45
C ALA A 408 6.19 -5.50 46.22
N ILE A 409 7.50 -5.21 46.14
CA ILE A 409 8.54 -5.97 46.85
C ILE A 409 8.39 -5.86 48.39
N LYS A 410 8.01 -4.68 48.90
CA LYS A 410 7.77 -4.44 50.34
C LYS A 410 6.55 -5.22 50.84
N HIS A 411 5.48 -5.26 50.07
CA HIS A 411 4.22 -5.92 50.42
C HIS A 411 4.18 -7.42 50.10
N ARG A 412 5.30 -8.01 49.60
CA ARG A 412 5.39 -9.42 49.18
C ARG A 412 4.43 -9.80 48.06
N GLU A 413 3.99 -8.83 47.26
CA GLU A 413 3.21 -9.08 46.04
C GLU A 413 4.13 -9.59 44.92
N THR A 414 3.55 -10.21 43.89
CA THR A 414 4.29 -10.61 42.69
C THR A 414 4.95 -9.38 42.07
N PRO A 415 6.29 -9.28 42.07
CA PRO A 415 6.97 -8.07 41.64
C PRO A 415 6.76 -7.82 40.15
N LEU A 416 6.62 -8.88 39.36
CA LEU A 416 6.40 -8.83 37.92
C LEU A 416 4.92 -9.11 37.60
N PRO A 417 4.19 -8.16 37.00
CA PRO A 417 2.79 -8.36 36.65
C PRO A 417 2.59 -9.40 35.54
N GLN A 418 1.57 -10.25 35.67
CA GLN A 418 1.24 -11.30 34.68
C GLN A 418 0.22 -10.85 33.63
N TRP A 419 -0.63 -9.87 33.95
CA TRP A 419 -1.63 -9.32 33.01
C TRP A 419 -1.01 -8.80 31.71
N ILE A 420 0.28 -8.46 31.74
CA ILE A 420 1.06 -8.02 30.57
C ILE A 420 1.02 -9.06 29.45
N PHE A 421 0.95 -10.36 29.74
CA PHE A 421 0.92 -11.39 28.70
C PHE A 421 -0.38 -11.40 27.90
N ASP A 422 -1.51 -11.06 28.53
CA ASP A 422 -2.83 -11.04 27.87
C ASP A 422 -2.92 -9.96 26.79
N PHE A 423 -2.13 -8.88 26.92
CA PHE A 423 -2.13 -7.75 25.99
C PHE A 423 -1.03 -7.83 24.92
N LEU A 424 -0.16 -8.84 24.96
CA LEU A 424 0.93 -8.99 24.00
C LEU A 424 0.47 -9.09 22.53
N PRO A 425 -0.66 -9.78 22.19
CA PRO A 425 -1.17 -9.82 20.82
C PRO A 425 -1.54 -8.43 20.26
N TYR A 426 -1.94 -7.51 21.15
CA TYR A 426 -2.40 -6.17 20.80
C TYR A 426 -1.29 -5.11 20.86
N TYR A 427 -0.28 -5.34 21.71
CA TYR A 427 0.85 -4.45 21.92
C TYR A 427 2.17 -5.25 22.01
N PRO A 428 2.78 -5.61 20.87
CA PRO A 428 3.99 -6.44 20.84
C PRO A 428 5.23 -5.73 21.43
N ASP A 429 5.37 -4.42 21.20
CA ASP A 429 6.54 -3.64 21.66
C ASP A 429 6.49 -3.23 23.14
N MET A 430 5.67 -3.92 23.95
CA MET A 430 5.43 -3.58 25.36
C MET A 430 6.67 -3.65 26.25
N PHE A 431 7.65 -4.49 25.87
CA PHE A 431 8.90 -4.59 26.61
C PHE A 431 9.63 -3.26 26.76
N SER A 432 9.57 -2.39 25.74
CA SER A 432 10.22 -1.08 25.76
C SER A 432 9.74 -0.21 26.93
N ALA A 433 8.45 -0.23 27.24
CA ALA A 433 7.85 0.46 28.38
C ALA A 433 8.23 -0.21 29.70
N CYS A 434 8.27 -1.54 29.75
CA CYS A 434 8.60 -2.30 30.96
C CYS A 434 10.09 -2.31 31.31
N LYS A 435 11.00 -2.06 30.35
CA LYS A 435 12.45 -2.22 30.48
C LYS A 435 13.04 -1.50 31.70
N SER A 436 12.65 -0.24 31.91
CA SER A 436 13.15 0.55 33.04
C SER A 436 12.68 -0.02 34.39
N LYS A 437 11.40 -0.39 34.48
CA LYS A 437 10.81 -0.97 35.68
C LYS A 437 11.39 -2.34 35.99
N MET A 438 11.55 -3.21 34.99
CA MET A 438 12.15 -4.53 35.16
C MET A 438 13.62 -4.43 35.57
N ARG A 439 14.37 -3.42 35.09
CA ARG A 439 15.73 -3.14 35.57
C ARG A 439 15.69 -2.82 37.06
N THR A 440 14.80 -1.92 37.48
CA THR A 440 14.60 -1.57 38.88
C THR A 440 14.20 -2.78 39.74
N VAL A 441 13.40 -3.72 39.21
CA VAL A 441 13.09 -4.99 39.90
C VAL A 441 14.38 -5.76 40.17
N VAL A 442 15.22 -5.97 39.15
CA VAL A 442 16.47 -6.71 39.27
C VAL A 442 17.48 -6.01 40.18
N GLU A 443 17.53 -4.68 40.18
CA GLU A 443 18.44 -3.89 41.03
C GLU A 443 18.02 -3.84 42.51
N ILE A 444 16.73 -3.93 42.81
CA ILE A 444 16.21 -3.81 44.20
C ILE A 444 15.92 -5.19 44.81
N TRP A 445 15.74 -6.22 43.98
CA TRP A 445 15.33 -7.54 44.46
C TRP A 445 16.28 -8.05 45.54
N PRO A 446 15.75 -8.47 46.71
CA PRO A 446 16.54 -9.09 47.76
C PRO A 446 16.97 -10.51 47.35
N LEU A 447 18.28 -10.73 47.23
CA LEU A 447 18.84 -12.02 46.78
C LEU A 447 18.54 -13.18 47.75
N HIS A 448 18.40 -12.91 49.05
CA HIS A 448 18.02 -13.90 50.06
C HIS A 448 16.63 -14.55 49.83
N ARG A 449 15.76 -13.95 49.00
CA ARG A 449 14.44 -14.52 48.68
C ARG A 449 14.48 -15.52 47.52
N GLY A 450 15.66 -15.75 46.92
CA GLY A 450 15.82 -16.62 45.76
C GLY A 450 15.37 -15.97 44.46
N VAL A 451 14.85 -16.80 43.54
CA VAL A 451 14.47 -16.39 42.18
C VAL A 451 13.25 -15.46 42.19
N ILE A 452 13.26 -14.46 41.31
CA ILE A 452 12.11 -13.55 41.12
C ILE A 452 10.89 -14.33 40.62
N PRO A 453 9.74 -14.30 41.31
CA PRO A 453 8.52 -14.97 40.87
C PRO A 453 8.08 -14.50 39.47
N GLY A 454 7.77 -15.44 38.58
CA GLY A 454 7.26 -15.15 37.23
C GLY A 454 8.33 -14.79 36.18
N ILE A 455 9.61 -14.64 36.54
CA ILE A 455 10.68 -14.28 35.60
C ILE A 455 10.83 -15.27 34.43
N GLN A 456 10.45 -16.53 34.62
CA GLN A 456 10.45 -17.55 33.56
C GLN A 456 9.45 -17.21 32.44
N LEU A 457 8.25 -16.73 32.79
CA LEU A 457 7.24 -16.31 31.82
C LEU A 457 7.73 -15.09 31.03
N TRP A 458 8.40 -14.16 31.73
CA TRP A 458 9.00 -12.98 31.10
C TRP A 458 10.13 -13.35 30.14
N ARG A 459 10.99 -14.30 30.50
CA ARG A 459 12.04 -14.83 29.60
C ARG A 459 11.45 -15.49 28.36
N LYS A 460 10.35 -16.23 28.50
CA LYS A 460 9.63 -16.86 27.37
C LYS A 460 8.98 -15.82 26.46
N ALA A 461 8.38 -14.77 27.02
CA ALA A 461 7.72 -13.73 26.25
C ALA A 461 8.70 -12.77 25.54
N PHE A 462 9.85 -12.49 26.17
CA PHE A 462 10.85 -11.54 25.66
C PHE A 462 12.26 -12.14 25.70
N PRO A 463 12.55 -13.13 24.84
CA PRO A 463 13.86 -13.79 24.80
C PRO A 463 14.94 -12.80 24.33
N GLY A 464 16.10 -12.77 25.01
CA GLY A 464 17.20 -11.84 24.71
C GLY A 464 17.24 -10.60 25.62
N PRO A 465 16.27 -9.67 25.58
CA PRO A 465 16.29 -8.49 26.45
C PRO A 465 16.28 -8.82 27.94
N VAL A 466 15.54 -9.85 28.35
CA VAL A 466 15.53 -10.33 29.75
C VAL A 466 16.89 -10.92 30.10
N ASP A 467 17.44 -11.81 29.27
CA ASP A 467 18.74 -12.44 29.51
C ASP A 467 19.87 -11.41 29.60
N HIS A 468 19.90 -10.43 28.69
CA HIS A 468 20.86 -9.33 28.73
C HIS A 468 20.75 -8.51 30.02
N MET A 469 19.53 -8.29 30.52
CA MET A 469 19.33 -7.59 31.79
C MET A 469 19.80 -8.41 32.99
N LEU A 470 19.58 -9.72 33.00
CA LEU A 470 20.07 -10.61 34.05
C LEU A 470 21.61 -10.62 34.06
N VAL A 471 22.27 -10.80 32.90
CA VAL A 471 23.73 -10.78 32.81
C VAL A 471 24.30 -9.41 33.23
N LYS A 472 23.70 -8.30 32.79
CA LYS A 472 24.25 -6.96 33.04
C LYS A 472 23.99 -6.44 34.45
N HIS A 473 22.86 -6.77 35.07
CA HIS A 473 22.42 -6.16 36.33
C HIS A 473 22.33 -7.14 37.50
N LEU A 474 22.00 -8.41 37.25
CA LEU A 474 21.91 -9.41 38.31
C LEU A 474 23.28 -10.04 38.61
N LEU A 475 24.03 -10.43 37.56
CA LEU A 475 25.31 -11.14 37.73
C LEU A 475 26.32 -10.35 38.58
N PRO A 476 26.54 -9.03 38.37
CA PRO A 476 27.46 -8.27 39.23
C PRO A 476 27.00 -8.20 40.69
N ARG A 477 25.69 -8.16 40.94
CA ARG A 477 25.12 -8.15 42.30
C ARG A 477 25.27 -9.50 42.98
N LEU A 478 25.11 -10.60 42.25
CA LEU A 478 25.39 -11.94 42.77
C LEU A 478 26.88 -12.07 43.12
N ALA A 479 27.78 -11.52 42.30
CA ALA A 479 29.22 -11.50 42.58
C ALA A 479 29.56 -10.70 43.83
N GLU A 480 28.91 -9.55 44.05
CA GLU A 480 29.09 -8.73 45.24
C GLU A 480 28.54 -9.43 46.50
N HIS A 481 27.37 -10.06 46.40
CA HIS A 481 26.75 -10.81 47.49
C HIS A 481 27.58 -12.04 47.89
N LEU A 482 28.19 -12.73 46.92
CA LEU A 482 29.14 -13.81 47.18
C LEU A 482 30.44 -13.29 47.82
N ARG A 483 30.95 -12.13 47.39
CA ARG A 483 32.14 -11.52 48.00
C ARG A 483 31.91 -11.06 49.44
N SER A 484 30.67 -10.75 49.82
CA SER A 484 30.30 -10.46 51.21
C SER A 484 30.11 -11.72 52.07
N LEU A 485 30.31 -12.91 51.52
CA LEU A 485 30.23 -14.15 52.30
C LEU A 485 31.38 -14.19 53.31
N GLU A 486 31.03 -14.15 54.59
CA GLU A 486 31.91 -14.49 55.70
C GLU A 486 31.98 -16.03 55.78
N ILE A 487 33.17 -16.59 55.51
CA ILE A 487 33.41 -18.03 55.54
C ILE A 487 34.02 -18.36 56.91
N ASP A 488 33.18 -18.76 57.86
CA ASP A 488 33.62 -19.20 59.17
C ASP A 488 33.70 -20.74 59.23
N PRO A 489 34.87 -21.35 59.52
CA PRO A 489 34.99 -22.81 59.59
C PRO A 489 34.06 -23.47 60.61
N ALA A 490 33.69 -22.76 61.68
CA ALA A 490 32.85 -23.25 62.78
C ALA A 490 31.33 -23.05 62.59
N ASP A 491 30.89 -22.05 61.81
CA ASP A 491 29.46 -21.76 61.55
C ASP A 491 29.24 -21.27 60.11
N GLN A 492 28.92 -22.20 59.22
CA GLN A 492 28.86 -21.92 57.78
C GLN A 492 27.44 -21.52 57.33
N LYS A 493 27.30 -20.28 56.90
CA LYS A 493 26.02 -19.75 56.39
C LYS A 493 25.86 -20.04 54.90
N LEU A 494 25.17 -21.14 54.59
CA LEU A 494 24.88 -21.53 53.20
C LEU A 494 23.84 -20.65 52.50
N ASP A 495 23.12 -19.79 53.22
CA ASP A 495 22.03 -18.96 52.67
C ASP A 495 22.45 -18.14 51.43
N VAL A 496 23.68 -17.62 51.42
CA VAL A 496 24.23 -16.80 50.33
C VAL A 496 24.56 -17.66 49.11
N VAL A 497 25.11 -18.86 49.35
CA VAL A 497 25.47 -19.83 48.32
C VAL A 497 24.20 -20.40 47.71
N SER A 498 23.24 -20.84 48.53
CA SER A 498 21.94 -21.35 48.08
C SER A 498 21.14 -20.29 47.32
N ALA A 499 21.19 -19.02 47.75
CA ALA A 499 20.55 -17.92 47.03
C ALA A 499 21.16 -17.70 45.65
N THR A 500 22.45 -17.97 45.47
CA THR A 500 23.15 -17.80 44.19
C THR A 500 22.95 -19.00 43.27
N THR A 501 23.02 -20.22 43.82
CA THR A 501 22.77 -21.47 43.05
C THR A 501 21.32 -21.62 42.62
N ALA A 502 20.36 -21.00 43.34
CA ALA A 502 18.96 -20.94 42.93
C ALA A 502 18.76 -20.35 41.51
N TRP A 503 19.71 -19.56 40.99
CA TRP A 503 19.66 -18.97 39.65
C TRP A 503 20.16 -19.88 38.52
N LYS A 504 20.53 -21.13 38.82
CA LYS A 504 20.94 -22.17 37.86
C LYS A 504 20.05 -22.29 36.60
N PRO A 505 18.71 -22.20 36.67
CA PRO A 505 17.88 -22.32 35.46
C PRO A 505 18.02 -21.16 34.45
N PHE A 506 18.63 -20.04 34.86
CA PHE A 506 18.72 -18.82 34.05
C PHE A 506 20.10 -18.59 33.44
N PHE A 507 21.14 -19.17 34.00
CA PHE A 507 22.52 -19.02 33.54
C PHE A 507 23.12 -20.38 33.14
N SER A 508 24.09 -20.37 32.22
CA SER A 508 24.87 -21.58 31.93
C SER A 508 25.71 -21.97 33.14
N SER A 509 25.96 -23.27 33.34
CA SER A 509 26.83 -23.77 34.39
C SER A 509 28.17 -23.02 34.40
N LYS A 510 28.78 -22.85 33.23
CA LYS A 510 30.03 -22.10 33.03
C LYS A 510 30.02 -20.69 33.63
N VAL A 511 28.93 -19.96 33.46
CA VAL A 511 28.81 -18.58 33.96
C VAL A 511 28.73 -18.55 35.48
N ILE A 512 28.09 -19.56 36.08
CA ILE A 512 28.04 -19.71 37.54
C ILE A 512 29.39 -20.19 38.08
N ALA A 513 30.09 -21.08 37.37
CA ALA A 513 31.44 -21.49 37.71
C ALA A 513 32.44 -20.32 37.68
N GLU A 514 32.41 -19.50 36.62
CA GLU A 514 33.20 -18.26 36.53
C GLU A 514 32.87 -17.26 37.65
N LEU A 515 31.59 -17.16 38.02
CA LEU A 515 31.15 -16.35 39.15
C LEU A 515 31.73 -16.86 40.47
N LEU A 516 31.71 -18.18 40.71
CA LEU A 516 32.28 -18.80 41.90
C LEU A 516 33.80 -18.66 41.92
N HIS A 517 34.49 -18.89 40.80
CA HIS A 517 35.93 -18.63 40.65
C HIS A 517 36.27 -17.19 41.05
N SER A 518 35.57 -16.20 40.49
CA SER A 518 35.90 -14.78 40.74
C SER A 518 35.48 -14.25 42.11
N ALA A 519 34.40 -14.76 42.71
CA ALA A 519 33.78 -14.16 43.90
C ALA A 519 33.87 -15.02 45.16
N PHE A 520 33.88 -16.35 45.05
CA PHE A 520 33.91 -17.28 46.20
C PHE A 520 35.34 -17.71 46.55
N PHE A 521 36.10 -18.18 45.57
CA PHE A 521 37.44 -18.74 45.79
C PHE A 521 38.45 -17.77 46.44
N PRO A 522 38.46 -16.45 46.14
CA PRO A 522 39.37 -15.52 46.82
C PRO A 522 39.16 -15.46 48.33
N ASN A 523 37.91 -15.40 48.79
CA ASN A 523 37.58 -15.41 50.22
C ASN A 523 37.89 -16.78 50.83
N PHE A 524 37.57 -17.86 50.11
CA PHE A 524 37.83 -19.23 50.54
C PHE A 524 39.34 -19.50 50.71
N PHE A 525 40.17 -19.08 49.75
CA PHE A 525 41.62 -19.20 49.83
C PHE A 525 42.21 -18.34 50.95
N GLY A 526 41.67 -17.15 51.20
CA GLY A 526 42.09 -16.32 52.32
C GLY A 526 41.89 -17.01 53.68
N VAL A 527 40.72 -17.64 53.87
CA VAL A 527 40.43 -18.40 55.10
C VAL A 527 41.29 -19.66 55.18
N LEU A 528 41.41 -20.42 54.09
CA LEU A 528 42.25 -21.62 54.03
C LEU A 528 43.73 -21.30 54.32
N HIS A 529 44.26 -20.22 53.75
CA HIS A 529 45.61 -19.72 54.03
C HIS A 529 45.77 -19.38 55.51
N SER A 530 44.85 -18.61 56.08
CA SER A 530 44.90 -18.24 57.51
C SER A 530 44.84 -19.44 58.44
N TRP A 531 44.09 -20.49 58.08
CA TRP A 531 43.96 -21.71 58.86
C TRP A 531 45.19 -22.61 58.73
N CYS A 532 45.77 -22.72 57.53
CA CYS A 532 47.03 -23.44 57.28
C CYS A 532 48.26 -22.75 57.89
N SER A 533 48.23 -21.43 58.05
CA SER A 533 49.28 -20.62 58.68
C SER A 533 49.15 -20.53 60.21
N TYR A 534 48.18 -21.22 60.83
CA TYR A 534 48.06 -21.27 62.28
C TYR A 534 49.00 -22.34 62.87
N ALA A 535 49.71 -22.01 63.95
CA ALA A 535 50.78 -22.85 64.52
C ALA A 535 50.31 -24.24 65.01
N GLU A 536 49.03 -24.39 65.38
CA GLU A 536 48.43 -25.66 65.82
C GLU A 536 47.38 -26.19 64.81
N ALA A 537 47.55 -25.91 63.52
CA ALA A 537 46.59 -26.31 62.49
C ALA A 537 46.41 -27.84 62.39
N GLN A 538 45.17 -28.32 62.48
CA GLN A 538 44.82 -29.73 62.28
C GLN A 538 44.49 -30.00 60.81
N TYR A 539 45.47 -30.46 60.04
CA TYR A 539 45.31 -30.71 58.59
C TYR A 539 44.26 -31.77 58.23
N ALA A 540 43.96 -32.71 59.13
CA ALA A 540 42.88 -33.68 58.93
C ALA A 540 41.49 -32.99 58.90
N GLU A 541 41.25 -32.04 59.82
CA GLU A 541 40.01 -31.27 59.89
C GLU A 541 39.89 -30.33 58.67
N ILE A 542 40.99 -29.67 58.30
CA ILE A 542 41.07 -28.83 57.09
C ILE A 542 40.71 -29.63 55.84
N GLY A 543 41.25 -30.86 55.71
CA GLY A 543 40.95 -31.76 54.60
C GLY A 543 39.46 -32.14 54.53
N THR A 544 38.84 -32.49 55.67
CA THR A 544 37.40 -32.79 55.72
C THR A 544 36.53 -31.58 55.40
N TRP A 545 36.96 -30.39 55.80
CA TRP A 545 36.27 -29.14 55.53
C TRP A 545 36.28 -28.78 54.03
N VAL A 546 37.45 -28.90 53.37
CA VAL A 546 37.54 -28.69 51.91
C VAL A 546 36.74 -29.73 51.14
N GLN A 547 36.77 -31.00 51.58
CA GLN A 547 35.95 -32.07 50.98
C GLN A 547 34.45 -31.79 51.10
N TRP A 548 33.99 -31.32 52.25
CA TRP A 548 32.59 -30.95 52.45
C TRP A 548 32.15 -29.82 51.52
N TRP A 549 32.98 -28.78 51.35
CA TRP A 549 32.68 -27.69 50.42
C TRP A 549 32.62 -28.17 48.96
N LYS A 550 33.49 -29.11 48.60
CA LYS A 550 33.57 -29.69 47.27
C LYS A 550 32.36 -30.58 46.96
N ASP A 551 32.05 -31.53 47.84
CA ASP A 551 31.08 -32.60 47.55
C ASP A 551 29.65 -32.24 47.99
N ASP A 552 29.47 -31.65 49.17
CA ASP A 552 28.14 -31.39 49.74
C ASP A 552 27.61 -29.99 49.41
N ALA A 553 28.45 -28.96 49.40
CA ALA A 553 28.00 -27.58 49.16
C ALA A 553 27.99 -27.17 47.68
N LEU A 554 28.98 -27.63 46.89
CA LEU A 554 29.17 -27.25 45.48
C LEU A 554 29.26 -28.46 44.53
N GLY A 555 28.86 -29.65 44.98
CA GLY A 555 28.97 -30.92 44.25
C GLY A 555 28.33 -30.93 42.85
N GLU A 556 27.35 -30.06 42.60
CA GLU A 556 26.71 -29.94 41.28
C GLU A 556 27.58 -29.25 40.20
N TYR A 557 28.64 -28.53 40.60
CA TYR A 557 29.49 -27.71 39.72
C TYR A 557 30.91 -28.28 39.57
N LEU A 558 31.15 -29.51 40.03
CA LEU A 558 32.48 -30.10 40.17
C LEU A 558 33.33 -30.04 38.90
N ALA A 559 32.77 -30.37 37.73
CA ALA A 559 33.53 -30.47 36.48
C ALA A 559 34.10 -29.14 35.97
N GLU A 560 33.48 -28.02 36.33
CA GLU A 560 33.91 -26.68 35.89
C GLU A 560 34.73 -25.94 36.96
N LEU A 561 34.71 -26.45 38.21
CA LEU A 561 35.42 -25.89 39.36
C LEU A 561 36.70 -26.65 39.72
N GLU A 562 37.09 -27.67 38.95
CA GLU A 562 38.24 -28.55 39.26
C GLU A 562 39.54 -27.76 39.47
N SER A 563 39.77 -26.71 38.68
CA SER A 563 40.96 -25.87 38.79
C SER A 563 41.05 -25.14 40.14
N GLY A 564 39.94 -24.61 40.65
CA GLY A 564 39.87 -23.98 41.97
C GLY A 564 40.14 -24.98 43.11
N TRP A 565 39.62 -26.21 43.00
CA TRP A 565 39.88 -27.24 44.01
C TRP A 565 41.33 -27.75 43.98
N ILE A 566 41.92 -27.92 42.80
CA ILE A 566 43.34 -28.29 42.67
C ILE A 566 44.23 -27.24 43.34
N GLN A 567 43.93 -25.94 43.17
CA GLN A 567 44.64 -24.87 43.85
C GLN A 567 44.48 -24.93 45.38
N ALA A 568 43.29 -25.27 45.88
CA ALA A 568 43.06 -25.47 47.32
C ALA A 568 43.94 -26.60 47.89
N TYR A 569 43.97 -27.76 47.22
CA TYR A 569 44.80 -28.89 47.63
C TYR A 569 46.29 -28.60 47.52
N ASN A 570 46.72 -27.86 46.49
CA ASN A 570 48.11 -27.43 46.34
C ASN A 570 48.54 -26.50 47.48
N LEU A 571 47.65 -25.62 47.97
CA LEU A 571 47.92 -24.77 49.14
C LEU A 571 48.11 -25.63 50.40
N ILE A 572 47.25 -26.62 50.62
CA ILE A 572 47.36 -27.55 51.76
C ILE A 572 48.67 -28.34 51.68
N ASN A 573 49.01 -28.87 50.52
CA ASN A 573 50.26 -29.63 50.31
C ASN A 573 51.49 -28.72 50.52
N ALA A 574 51.48 -27.49 50.00
CA ALA A 574 52.56 -26.54 50.21
C ALA A 574 52.73 -26.17 51.70
N ALA A 575 51.64 -26.06 52.46
CA ALA A 575 51.70 -25.83 53.90
C ALA A 575 52.29 -27.06 54.64
N LEU A 576 51.87 -28.28 54.26
CA LEU A 576 52.40 -29.52 54.82
C LEU A 576 53.89 -29.72 54.51
N ASP A 577 54.33 -29.36 53.31
CA ASP A 577 55.74 -29.41 52.92
C ASP A 577 56.58 -28.46 53.78
N LEU A 578 56.10 -27.24 54.04
CA LEU A 578 56.78 -26.28 54.92
C LEU A 578 56.84 -26.77 56.38
N VAL A 579 55.78 -27.39 56.89
CA VAL A 579 55.77 -27.99 58.24
C VAL A 579 56.71 -29.20 58.31
N GLY A 580 56.75 -30.03 57.27
CA GLY A 580 57.65 -31.19 57.19
C GLY A 580 59.14 -30.82 57.07
N LEU A 581 59.44 -29.63 56.53
CA LEU A 581 60.80 -29.10 56.37
C LEU A 581 61.33 -28.39 57.63
N THR A 582 60.47 -27.94 58.55
CA THR A 582 60.84 -27.01 59.64
C THR A 582 61.03 -27.62 61.02
N GLY A 583 60.85 -28.94 61.19
CA GLY A 583 61.23 -29.71 62.39
C GLY A 583 61.27 -28.94 63.72
N ASP A 584 60.14 -28.90 64.44
CA ASP A 584 60.01 -28.60 65.88
C ASP A 584 60.66 -27.31 66.46
N GLY A 585 60.99 -26.25 65.70
CA GLY A 585 61.66 -25.13 66.41
C GLY A 585 61.79 -23.70 65.88
N GLU A 586 61.43 -23.32 64.66
CA GLU A 586 61.63 -21.92 64.24
C GLU A 586 60.44 -21.30 63.48
N ASP A 587 59.83 -20.29 64.12
CA ASP A 587 58.69 -19.45 63.66
C ASP A 587 58.97 -18.61 62.38
N ALA A 588 60.08 -18.87 61.68
CA ALA A 588 60.58 -17.99 60.62
C ALA A 588 60.06 -18.32 59.20
N ALA A 589 59.33 -19.42 59.00
CA ALA A 589 58.89 -19.88 57.67
C ALA A 589 57.37 -19.78 57.40
N MET A 590 56.58 -19.24 58.34
CA MET A 590 55.12 -19.13 58.20
C MET A 590 54.65 -17.97 57.30
N GLY A 591 55.54 -17.03 56.96
CA GLY A 591 55.24 -15.87 56.11
C GLY A 591 55.42 -16.10 54.61
N ASP A 592 55.99 -17.24 54.19
CA ASP A 592 56.38 -17.52 52.79
C ASP A 592 55.31 -18.32 52.00
N LEU A 593 54.17 -18.63 52.63
CA LEU A 593 53.05 -19.29 51.95
C LEU A 593 52.37 -18.29 51.00
N ALA A 594 52.67 -18.38 49.70
CA ALA A 594 52.10 -17.51 48.69
C ALA A 594 50.58 -17.75 48.55
N LEU A 595 49.78 -16.67 48.66
CA LEU A 595 48.35 -16.70 48.36
C LEU A 595 48.14 -17.05 46.88
N PRO A 596 47.30 -18.05 46.55
CA PRO A 596 46.93 -18.31 45.16
C PRO A 596 46.24 -17.09 44.56
N THR A 597 46.89 -16.44 43.59
CA THR A 597 46.25 -15.38 42.81
C THR A 597 45.22 -16.03 41.89
N VAL A 598 43.93 -15.78 42.16
CA VAL A 598 42.85 -16.19 41.26
C VAL A 598 42.90 -15.30 40.02
N GLU A 599 43.69 -15.69 39.03
CA GLU A 599 43.61 -15.11 37.70
C GLU A 599 42.38 -15.67 36.98
N PRO A 600 41.46 -14.82 36.47
CA PRO A 600 40.31 -15.30 35.71
C PRO A 600 40.80 -16.05 34.45
N GLU A 601 40.34 -17.29 34.26
CA GLU A 601 40.70 -18.11 33.10
C GLU A 601 40.32 -17.44 31.77
N ARG A 602 41.33 -16.85 31.12
CA ARG A 602 41.52 -16.58 29.67
C ARG A 602 40.48 -15.72 28.92
N VAL A 603 40.91 -14.50 28.62
CA VAL A 603 40.82 -13.97 27.24
C VAL A 603 42.00 -14.56 26.46
N ALA A 604 41.74 -15.12 25.27
CA ALA A 604 42.76 -15.65 24.37
C ALA A 604 43.84 -14.60 24.03
N PRO A 605 45.10 -15.00 23.75
CA PRO A 605 46.14 -14.06 23.34
C PRO A 605 45.81 -13.51 21.94
N THR A 606 45.39 -12.25 21.88
CA THR A 606 45.46 -11.43 20.66
C THR A 606 46.93 -11.29 20.23
N PRO A 607 47.24 -11.36 18.92
CA PRO A 607 48.58 -11.11 18.43
C PRO A 607 48.99 -9.66 18.72
N ALA A 608 50.26 -9.50 19.08
CA ALA A 608 50.87 -8.26 19.58
C ALA A 608 50.61 -7.02 18.71
N PRO A 609 50.44 -5.83 19.30
CA PRO A 609 50.43 -4.57 18.58
C PRO A 609 51.85 -4.09 18.28
N ALA A 610 52.05 -3.60 17.05
CA ALA A 610 53.25 -2.93 16.57
C ALA A 610 53.48 -1.56 17.28
N PRO A 611 54.72 -1.02 17.27
CA PRO A 611 55.13 0.01 18.22
C PRO A 611 54.58 1.42 17.92
N ALA A 612 54.47 2.18 19.00
CA ALA A 612 53.89 3.51 19.14
C ALA A 612 54.49 4.60 18.24
N SER A 613 53.61 5.45 17.71
CA SER A 613 53.93 6.81 17.23
C SER A 613 53.30 7.86 18.17
N ALA A 614 54.03 8.97 18.33
CA ALA A 614 53.94 9.99 19.36
C ALA A 614 52.64 10.82 19.41
N PRO A 615 52.39 11.61 20.49
CA PRO A 615 51.09 12.23 20.76
C PRO A 615 50.93 13.57 20.03
N SER A 616 49.82 13.74 19.30
CA SER A 616 49.40 15.03 18.74
C SER A 616 48.19 15.61 19.47
N LYS A 617 48.35 16.89 19.79
CA LYS A 617 47.53 17.83 20.57
C LYS A 617 46.02 17.84 20.25
N LYS A 618 45.22 18.06 21.31
CA LYS A 618 43.87 18.64 21.27
C LYS A 618 43.86 19.97 20.48
N PRO A 619 42.71 20.32 19.88
CA PRO A 619 42.15 21.64 20.14
C PRO A 619 40.67 21.60 20.55
N ALA A 620 40.29 22.61 21.33
CA ALA A 620 38.95 22.92 21.81
C ALA A 620 38.18 23.82 20.78
N PRO A 621 36.89 24.16 21.01
CA PRO A 621 35.85 24.23 19.95
C PRO A 621 35.30 25.64 19.64
N VAL A 622 34.70 25.82 18.44
CA VAL A 622 33.53 26.69 18.10
C VAL A 622 33.26 26.67 16.57
N PRO A 623 32.11 27.14 16.02
CA PRO A 623 30.69 27.03 16.40
C PRO A 623 29.80 26.52 15.23
N ALA A 624 28.49 26.44 15.51
CA ALA A 624 27.40 25.89 14.68
C ALA A 624 27.26 26.39 13.23
N SER A 625 26.92 25.48 12.31
CA SER A 625 25.91 25.71 11.25
C SER A 625 25.45 24.41 10.57
N ALA A 626 24.15 24.37 10.25
CA ALA A 626 23.47 23.56 9.22
C ALA A 626 23.25 22.04 9.45
N SER A 627 22.06 21.75 10.00
CA SER A 627 21.16 20.61 9.75
C SER A 627 21.60 19.53 8.73
N ALA A 628 21.77 18.29 9.23
CA ALA A 628 21.61 17.06 8.46
C ALA A 628 20.67 16.10 9.24
N PRO A 629 19.79 15.36 8.55
CA PRO A 629 18.76 14.54 9.21
C PRO A 629 19.35 13.23 9.77
N ALA A 630 18.68 12.72 10.80
CA ALA A 630 18.98 11.50 11.56
C ALA A 630 19.26 10.25 10.69
N PRO A 631 20.05 9.27 11.20
CA PRO A 631 20.33 8.04 10.48
C PRO A 631 19.03 7.24 10.33
N ARG A 632 18.73 6.87 9.09
CA ARG A 632 17.71 5.88 8.76
C ARG A 632 18.23 4.49 9.12
N ASP A 633 17.26 3.67 9.49
CA ASP A 633 17.33 2.26 9.89
C ASP A 633 18.42 1.45 9.18
N ALA A 634 19.03 0.50 9.90
CA ALA A 634 19.89 -0.54 9.33
C ALA A 634 19.11 -1.26 8.23
N HIS A 635 19.39 -0.89 6.98
CA HIS A 635 18.76 -1.46 5.81
C HIS A 635 19.19 -2.93 5.68
N ASP A 636 18.21 -3.82 5.48
CA ASP A 636 18.43 -5.12 4.86
C ASP A 636 19.33 -4.91 3.64
N VAL A 637 20.56 -5.42 3.69
CA VAL A 637 21.50 -5.35 2.56
C VAL A 637 20.86 -6.13 1.44
N SER A 638 20.30 -5.43 0.46
CA SER A 638 19.67 -6.07 -0.69
C SER A 638 20.76 -6.72 -1.54
N PHE A 639 20.50 -7.87 -2.16
CA PHE A 639 21.45 -8.54 -3.05
C PHE A 639 22.01 -7.60 -4.14
N LYS A 640 21.19 -6.66 -4.60
CA LYS A 640 21.64 -5.59 -5.51
C LYS A 640 22.79 -4.76 -4.94
N ASP A 641 22.77 -4.44 -3.65
CA ASP A 641 23.81 -3.64 -2.99
C ASP A 641 25.11 -4.43 -2.85
N TYR A 642 25.01 -5.76 -2.68
CA TYR A 642 26.16 -6.67 -2.75
C TYR A 642 26.76 -6.69 -4.16
N VAL A 643 25.93 -6.79 -5.21
CA VAL A 643 26.41 -6.74 -6.60
C VAL A 643 27.01 -5.38 -6.96
N ASP A 644 26.47 -4.27 -6.43
CA ASP A 644 27.03 -2.93 -6.63
C ASP A 644 28.40 -2.77 -5.96
N ALA A 645 28.57 -3.31 -4.74
CA ALA A 645 29.86 -3.37 -4.06
C ALA A 645 30.87 -4.23 -4.84
N TRP A 646 30.46 -5.39 -5.33
CA TRP A 646 31.30 -6.26 -6.16
C TRP A 646 31.70 -5.60 -7.49
N CYS A 647 30.77 -4.91 -8.16
CA CYS A 647 31.09 -4.12 -9.36
C CYS A 647 32.12 -3.03 -9.05
N ALA A 648 31.99 -2.35 -7.90
CA ALA A 648 32.95 -1.33 -7.48
C ALA A 648 34.35 -1.89 -7.19
N GLU A 649 34.46 -3.12 -6.66
CA GLU A 649 35.74 -3.81 -6.45
C GLU A 649 36.46 -4.17 -7.76
N HIS A 650 35.69 -4.39 -8.85
CA HIS A 650 36.20 -4.76 -10.17
C HIS A 650 36.21 -3.61 -11.19
N ASP A 651 36.13 -2.34 -10.74
CA ASP A 651 36.10 -1.13 -11.59
C ASP A 651 34.95 -1.11 -12.63
N LEU A 652 33.84 -1.80 -12.33
CA LEU A 652 32.63 -1.85 -13.14
C LEU A 652 31.55 -0.91 -12.58
N LEU A 653 30.73 -0.36 -13.47
CA LEU A 653 29.61 0.52 -13.12
C LEU A 653 28.27 -0.19 -13.34
N LEU A 654 27.43 -0.24 -12.30
CA LEU A 654 26.04 -0.73 -12.36
C LEU A 654 25.08 0.43 -12.67
N MET A 655 24.62 0.53 -13.92
CA MET A 655 23.73 1.61 -14.39
C MET A 655 22.27 1.14 -14.54
N PRO A 656 21.28 1.79 -13.89
CA PRO A 656 19.87 1.46 -14.08
C PRO A 656 19.34 1.97 -15.44
N LEU A 657 18.77 1.10 -16.26
CA LEU A 657 18.28 1.46 -17.60
C LEU A 657 16.88 2.09 -17.61
N ARG A 658 16.23 2.22 -16.43
CA ARG A 658 14.85 2.73 -16.26
C ARG A 658 13.83 2.11 -17.24
N ARG A 659 14.09 0.88 -17.67
CA ARG A 659 13.24 0.04 -18.49
C ARG A 659 12.99 -1.26 -17.74
N LYS A 660 11.83 -1.85 -17.98
CA LYS A 660 11.50 -3.19 -17.49
C LYS A 660 11.54 -4.15 -18.67
N ASP A 661 11.90 -5.38 -18.39
CA ASP A 661 11.82 -6.45 -19.37
C ASP A 661 10.37 -6.76 -19.73
N GLU A 662 10.11 -7.12 -20.99
CA GLU A 662 8.75 -7.31 -21.52
C GLU A 662 8.14 -8.65 -21.10
N THR A 663 8.98 -9.66 -20.83
CA THR A 663 8.53 -11.00 -20.42
C THR A 663 8.57 -11.18 -18.91
N THR A 664 9.62 -10.72 -18.23
CA THR A 664 9.77 -10.90 -16.76
C THR A 664 9.25 -9.73 -15.93
N GLY A 665 9.09 -8.53 -16.52
CA GLY A 665 8.63 -7.33 -15.80
C GLY A 665 9.64 -6.74 -14.80
N MET A 666 10.86 -7.29 -14.75
CA MET A 666 11.92 -6.91 -13.81
C MET A 666 12.69 -5.69 -14.31
N ALA A 667 13.29 -4.93 -13.38
CA ALA A 667 14.08 -3.75 -13.72
C ALA A 667 15.42 -4.15 -14.36
N LEU A 668 15.74 -3.54 -15.50
CA LEU A 668 16.99 -3.79 -16.22
C LEU A 668 18.12 -2.89 -15.75
N PHE A 669 19.29 -3.49 -15.56
CA PHE A 669 20.54 -2.84 -15.21
C PHE A 669 21.58 -3.12 -16.30
N ARG A 670 22.59 -2.26 -16.39
CA ARG A 670 23.74 -2.46 -17.29
C ARG A 670 25.01 -2.44 -16.45
N ILE A 671 25.82 -3.49 -16.58
CA ILE A 671 27.17 -3.57 -16.02
C ILE A 671 28.15 -3.21 -17.14
N ALA A 672 28.93 -2.15 -16.97
CA ALA A 672 29.90 -1.71 -17.96
C ALA A 672 31.18 -1.19 -17.31
N ALA A 673 32.33 -1.41 -17.96
CA ALA A 673 33.63 -0.88 -17.52
C ALA A 673 33.82 0.62 -17.83
N SER A 674 32.93 1.23 -18.62
CA SER A 674 33.01 2.65 -18.99
C SER A 674 31.66 3.35 -18.86
N ALA A 675 31.69 4.58 -18.35
CA ALA A 675 30.51 5.44 -18.22
C ALA A 675 29.97 5.94 -19.58
N VAL A 676 30.72 5.76 -20.67
CA VAL A 676 30.30 6.16 -22.02
C VAL A 676 29.46 5.01 -22.61
N GLY A 677 28.16 5.25 -22.77
CA GLY A 677 27.10 4.25 -22.94
C GLY A 677 27.09 3.35 -24.19
N ALA A 678 28.24 3.02 -24.76
CA ALA A 678 28.41 2.08 -25.87
C ALA A 678 29.30 0.90 -25.44
N GLY A 679 28.76 0.05 -24.57
CA GLY A 679 29.43 -1.15 -24.07
C GLY A 679 28.77 -1.66 -22.78
N GLY A 680 28.89 -2.95 -22.50
CA GLY A 680 28.41 -3.57 -21.26
C GLY A 680 27.26 -4.56 -21.43
N LEU A 681 27.08 -5.37 -20.38
CA LEU A 681 26.12 -6.46 -20.29
C LEU A 681 24.82 -5.95 -19.67
N VAL A 682 23.67 -6.30 -20.26
CA VAL A 682 22.36 -6.01 -19.67
C VAL A 682 21.97 -7.15 -18.75
N VAL A 683 21.62 -6.84 -17.51
CA VAL A 683 21.28 -7.81 -16.48
C VAL A 683 19.96 -7.47 -15.79
N HIS A 684 19.26 -8.49 -15.30
CA HIS A 684 18.20 -8.33 -14.32
C HIS A 684 18.49 -9.19 -13.09
N PHE A 685 17.90 -8.80 -11.95
CA PHE A 685 18.03 -9.52 -10.69
C PHE A 685 16.76 -10.32 -10.44
N GLN A 686 16.89 -11.59 -10.06
CA GLN A 686 15.79 -12.42 -9.59
C GLN A 686 16.25 -13.18 -8.35
N GLY A 687 15.70 -12.83 -7.18
CA GLY A 687 16.23 -13.31 -5.90
C GLY A 687 17.71 -12.95 -5.74
N ASP A 688 18.53 -13.96 -5.43
CA ASP A 688 19.98 -13.85 -5.21
C ASP A 688 20.80 -14.27 -6.45
N THR A 689 20.19 -14.18 -7.64
CA THR A 689 20.85 -14.56 -8.91
C THR A 689 20.79 -13.45 -9.94
N VAL A 690 21.88 -13.30 -10.68
CA VAL A 690 22.04 -12.33 -11.78
C VAL A 690 21.81 -13.05 -13.10
N PHE A 691 20.88 -12.55 -13.90
CA PHE A 691 20.63 -13.06 -15.25
C PHE A 691 21.14 -12.05 -16.27
N ALA A 692 21.91 -12.52 -17.23
CA ALA A 692 22.48 -11.71 -18.30
C ALA A 692 21.79 -11.96 -19.64
N GLN A 693 21.55 -10.89 -20.38
CA GLN A 693 20.97 -10.97 -21.72
C GLN A 693 22.04 -11.46 -22.71
N ASP A 694 21.72 -12.46 -23.53
CA ASP A 694 22.64 -12.89 -24.58
C ASP A 694 22.76 -11.82 -25.70
N LYS A 695 23.95 -11.71 -26.30
CA LYS A 695 24.24 -10.74 -27.38
C LYS A 695 23.55 -11.12 -28.69
N LYS A 696 23.27 -12.41 -28.90
CA LYS A 696 22.65 -12.93 -30.14
C LYS A 696 21.13 -12.92 -30.06
N ASP A 697 20.57 -13.41 -28.96
CA ASP A 697 19.13 -13.51 -28.74
C ASP A 697 18.68 -12.69 -27.54
N ARG A 698 18.02 -11.55 -27.82
CA ARG A 698 17.53 -10.63 -26.78
C ARG A 698 16.43 -11.20 -25.89
N SER A 699 15.81 -12.31 -26.27
CA SER A 699 14.76 -12.98 -25.49
C SER A 699 15.29 -14.04 -24.53
N VAL A 700 16.57 -14.40 -24.62
CA VAL A 700 17.20 -15.45 -23.81
C VAL A 700 18.04 -14.81 -22.70
N TRP A 701 17.84 -15.30 -21.48
CA TRP A 701 18.48 -14.83 -20.25
C TRP A 701 19.22 -15.99 -19.59
N ASP A 702 20.54 -15.88 -19.49
CA ASP A 702 21.38 -16.92 -18.87
C ASP A 702 21.72 -16.53 -17.43
N PRO A 703 21.62 -17.46 -16.44
CA PRO A 703 22.12 -17.20 -15.10
C PRO A 703 23.65 -17.14 -15.13
N VAL A 704 24.22 -16.06 -14.58
CA VAL A 704 25.67 -15.84 -14.53
C VAL A 704 26.12 -15.63 -13.09
N GLY A 705 27.26 -16.23 -12.73
CA GLY A 705 27.90 -16.03 -11.44
C GLY A 705 28.60 -14.66 -11.34
N LEU A 706 29.00 -14.30 -10.13
CA LEU A 706 29.89 -13.16 -9.89
C LEU A 706 31.34 -13.63 -9.97
N ASP A 707 31.76 -14.00 -11.18
CA ASP A 707 33.07 -14.56 -11.49
C ASP A 707 33.79 -13.73 -12.57
N GLU A 708 35.07 -14.04 -12.82
CA GLU A 708 35.89 -13.37 -13.84
C GLU A 708 35.25 -13.43 -15.25
N GLY A 709 34.41 -14.43 -15.52
CA GLY A 709 33.63 -14.54 -16.75
C GLY A 709 32.63 -13.39 -16.94
N LEU A 710 32.05 -12.87 -15.87
CA LEU A 710 31.14 -11.71 -15.92
C LEU A 710 31.93 -10.42 -16.24
N VAL A 711 33.12 -10.27 -15.67
CA VAL A 711 34.02 -9.13 -15.93
C VAL A 711 34.44 -9.12 -17.40
N GLY A 712 34.89 -10.26 -17.94
CA GLY A 712 35.24 -10.40 -19.35
C GLY A 712 34.09 -10.02 -20.30
N ARG A 713 32.87 -10.49 -20.00
CA ARG A 713 31.67 -10.13 -20.78
C ARG A 713 31.31 -8.65 -20.68
N ALA A 714 31.51 -8.02 -19.52
CA ALA A 714 31.23 -6.60 -19.29
C ALA A 714 32.26 -5.67 -19.96
N GLU A 715 33.53 -6.10 -20.06
CA GLU A 715 34.60 -5.43 -20.79
C GLU A 715 34.54 -5.67 -22.31
N GLY A 716 33.77 -6.69 -22.74
CA GLY A 716 33.60 -7.04 -24.15
C GLY A 716 34.67 -7.97 -24.70
N ARG A 717 35.38 -8.70 -23.84
CA ARG A 717 36.34 -9.76 -24.20
C ARG A 717 35.66 -11.10 -24.48
#